data_AF-A0A9E2CGB7-F1
#
_entry.id   AF-A0A9E2CGB7-F1
#
_cell.length_a   1.000
_cell.length_b   1.000
_cell.length_c   1.000
_cell.angle_alpha   90.00
_cell.angle_beta   90.00
_cell.angle_gamma   90.00
#
_symmetry.space_group_name_H-M   'P 1'
#
loop_
_entity.id
_entity.type
_entity.pdbx_description
1 polymer ?
#
loop_
_entity_poly.entity_id
_entity_poly.type
_entity_poly.pdbx_seq_one_letter_code
_entity_poly.pdbx_strand_id
1 'polypeptide(L)'
;VSPSFDHTLGYPGGQRKLGDYYDTISDSAGVHVAYAATFNGEQDIYYLRIIAFDCNDNGIADADDIAAGTSLDCNDNTVQDECELEGADCNDNGVLDSCDIAEAPSEDCQPNGILDECELPGNDCNENSIPDTCDVAAHTSLDCQSNQVPDECELLGNDCNASGIPDECELAGNDCNTNGLPDECDLAGSTSPDCQPNGVPDECELGDDDCDASGVPDDCELAGNDCNANGVLDECELAGNDCNDNGAIDACDIAAHSSPDCQANGIPDECELEGADCNRNGRPDECDLAGNDCDSSGLPDECELAGHDCNHNYALDACDIATGASVDCQPNGLPDECEVVGNDCNANGRPDECDLPGNDCNANSKPDECDIVTGFSTDCQPNGLPDECELPGHDCNGNGVPDECELSGNDCNTNGSPDECDVAAGTSSDCQPNGLPDECELVQNDCNINGAPDECDLAGNDCNANGLPDECELSAGDCNANGTLDECDIFALTSPDCQPNGVPDECELLGKDCNTNDVPDDCDIARGASPDDNGNGIPDECEPEPCLADYSYRLVPAAADDGDYTGYSVAISGGVAIVGAYGDDDHGSSSGSAYVFRTDGSGWHEEAHLLPADVGAGDRFGWSVDVSGEVALIGAVYDADQVTNSGSAYVFRFDGAHWIQEAKLLAEDGASYDLFGYSVALSGNTLVVGARYEDDAGSNAGAAYVFGFDGSRWSQHAKLTASDGARDDFFGSAVAIAGDTVVIGAPGGDDHGTASGSAYVYHSNGATWVESAKLLSADGAAGDGFGCAVDVSPGLTVVGAHYASSPAQNSGAAYLFSFTGGEWVQRGKLSAADGQAQDYFGTSVATSGSTVVVGAEGDDDGGYNAGVAHVFHFDGAKWVGQAKALAADGYQGDSLGFSVGLSGGTAVVGAYYARALGGERPGMAYIFRGLTDCNANTGLDVCDIVDGISEDADLNGIPDECSGGELGDFNRDGLIDLNDLPGFADCATDPGNTPHPVQATVVRCLETFDFDRDTDVDLHDYLAFEAGFTR
;
A
#
# COMPACT_ATOMS: atom_id res chain seq x y z
N VAL A 1 4.64 0.76 101.67
CA VAL A 1 3.20 0.73 102.01
C VAL A 1 2.82 2.06 102.61
N SER A 2 2.29 2.96 101.80
CA SER A 2 1.65 4.21 102.24
C SER A 2 0.28 3.91 102.86
N PRO A 3 -0.31 4.85 103.63
CA PRO A 3 -1.65 4.69 104.16
C PRO A 3 -2.73 4.68 103.06
N SER A 4 -3.88 4.05 103.34
CA SER A 4 -5.03 4.00 102.43
C SER A 4 -5.57 5.40 102.07
N PHE A 5 -5.91 5.58 100.79
CA PHE A 5 -6.41 6.82 100.19
C PHE A 5 -7.94 6.77 100.04
N ASP A 6 -8.66 7.80 100.50
CA ASP A 6 -10.12 7.93 100.36
C ASP A 6 -10.44 8.94 99.25
N HIS A 7 -11.06 8.48 98.17
CA HIS A 7 -11.35 9.27 96.98
C HIS A 7 -12.54 10.24 97.14
N THR A 8 -13.21 10.26 98.29
CA THR A 8 -14.38 11.12 98.55
C THR A 8 -14.07 12.39 99.34
N LEU A 9 -12.82 12.60 99.78
CA LEU A 9 -12.39 13.73 100.62
C LEU A 9 -11.22 14.51 99.97
N GLY A 10 -11.48 15.73 99.50
CA GLY A 10 -10.47 16.60 98.88
C GLY A 10 -9.62 17.41 99.86
N TYR A 11 -8.37 17.76 99.49
CA TYR A 11 -7.55 18.75 100.22
C TYR A 11 -8.09 20.18 99.99
N PRO A 12 -8.13 21.05 101.00
CA PRO A 12 -7.59 20.92 102.36
C PRO A 12 -8.56 20.31 103.39
N GLY A 13 -9.69 19.76 102.94
CA GLY A 13 -10.83 19.34 103.77
C GLY A 13 -10.71 18.03 104.55
N GLY A 14 -9.50 17.50 104.80
CA GLY A 14 -9.34 16.36 105.71
C GLY A 14 -8.18 15.40 105.43
N GLN A 15 -7.56 15.46 104.26
CA GLN A 15 -6.48 14.54 103.86
C GLN A 15 -5.19 15.29 103.53
N ARG A 16 -3.99 14.68 103.69
CA ARG A 16 -2.70 15.34 103.37
C ARG A 16 -2.41 15.24 101.87
N LYS A 17 -1.83 16.29 101.28
CA LYS A 17 -1.38 16.32 99.88
C LYS A 17 -0.33 15.21 99.63
N LEU A 18 -0.63 14.29 98.73
CA LEU A 18 0.35 13.36 98.16
C LEU A 18 1.00 14.04 96.95
N GLY A 19 2.33 14.10 96.93
CA GLY A 19 3.10 14.73 95.86
C GLY A 19 3.07 13.96 94.55
N ASP A 20 3.82 14.44 93.56
CA ASP A 20 3.73 14.05 92.15
C ASP A 20 4.31 12.64 91.87
N TYR A 21 3.48 11.62 91.59
CA TYR A 21 3.88 10.27 91.10
C TYR A 21 2.75 9.53 90.34
N TYR A 22 3.15 8.55 89.51
CA TYR A 22 2.33 7.54 88.78
C TYR A 22 2.25 6.21 89.56
N ASP A 23 1.16 5.45 89.46
CA ASP A 23 0.98 4.11 90.07
C ASP A 23 0.32 3.12 89.10
N THR A 24 0.72 1.85 89.13
CA THR A 24 0.31 0.79 88.18
C THR A 24 0.08 -0.54 88.89
N ILE A 25 -1.06 -1.19 88.61
CA ILE A 25 -1.42 -2.51 89.13
C ILE A 25 -1.93 -3.37 87.96
N SER A 26 -1.45 -4.62 87.83
CA SER A 26 -1.98 -5.58 86.87
C SER A 26 -2.65 -6.77 87.57
N ASP A 27 -3.69 -7.31 86.93
CA ASP A 27 -4.30 -8.59 87.28
C ASP A 27 -4.52 -9.45 86.01
N SER A 28 -5.20 -10.58 86.14
CA SER A 28 -5.44 -11.50 85.02
C SER A 28 -6.40 -10.97 83.96
N ALA A 29 -7.07 -9.84 84.22
CA ALA A 29 -8.05 -9.22 83.33
C ALA A 29 -7.56 -7.88 82.75
N GLY A 30 -6.26 -7.56 82.87
CA GLY A 30 -5.65 -6.40 82.24
C GLY A 30 -4.74 -5.57 83.15
N VAL A 31 -4.33 -4.39 82.66
CA VAL A 31 -3.45 -3.45 83.38
C VAL A 31 -4.22 -2.18 83.74
N HIS A 32 -4.15 -1.78 85.00
CA HIS A 32 -4.73 -0.55 85.53
C HIS A 32 -3.65 0.50 85.79
N VAL A 33 -3.81 1.70 85.22
CA VAL A 33 -2.85 2.81 85.32
C VAL A 33 -3.54 4.04 85.87
N ALA A 34 -2.97 4.64 86.92
CA ALA A 34 -3.39 5.94 87.43
C ALA A 34 -2.25 6.95 87.33
N TYR A 35 -2.51 8.10 86.68
CA TYR A 35 -1.52 9.18 86.58
C TYR A 35 -2.16 10.55 86.77
N ALA A 36 -1.39 11.48 87.33
CA ALA A 36 -1.80 12.86 87.52
C ALA A 36 -1.11 13.76 86.49
N ALA A 37 -1.88 14.60 85.80
CA ALA A 37 -1.36 15.58 84.86
C ALA A 37 -1.94 16.95 85.16
N THR A 38 -1.10 18.00 85.11
CA THR A 38 -1.51 19.38 85.30
C THR A 38 -1.45 20.11 83.96
N PHE A 39 -2.59 20.31 83.30
CA PHE A 39 -2.62 21.02 82.02
C PHE A 39 -3.07 22.49 82.15
N ASN A 40 -3.72 22.87 83.24
CA ASN A 40 -4.30 24.21 83.43
C ASN A 40 -4.04 24.83 84.82
N GLY A 41 -3.13 24.26 85.61
CA GLY A 41 -2.83 24.72 86.97
C GLY A 41 -3.70 24.11 88.07
N GLU A 42 -4.66 23.24 87.72
CA GLU A 42 -5.30 22.29 88.65
C GLU A 42 -4.72 20.88 88.45
N GLN A 43 -4.74 20.05 89.51
CA GLN A 43 -4.22 18.68 89.50
C GLN A 43 -5.37 17.69 89.27
N ASP A 44 -5.52 17.21 88.04
CA ASP A 44 -6.51 16.18 87.66
C ASP A 44 -5.85 14.79 87.65
N ILE A 45 -6.60 13.77 88.09
CA ILE A 45 -6.16 12.36 88.13
C ILE A 45 -6.91 11.57 87.06
N TYR A 46 -6.16 10.90 86.18
CA TYR A 46 -6.66 10.06 85.10
C TYR A 46 -6.47 8.59 85.45
N TYR A 47 -7.47 7.77 85.13
CA TYR A 47 -7.46 6.32 85.34
C TYR A 47 -7.75 5.61 84.02
N LEU A 48 -6.87 4.68 83.62
CA LEU A 48 -6.97 3.91 82.38
C LEU A 48 -6.91 2.41 82.72
N ARG A 49 -7.75 1.60 82.06
CA ARG A 49 -7.71 0.14 82.09
C ARG A 49 -7.46 -0.37 80.66
N ILE A 50 -6.46 -1.23 80.49
CA ILE A 50 -6.10 -1.83 79.20
C ILE A 50 -6.47 -3.33 79.28
N ILE A 51 -7.37 -3.79 78.41
CA ILE A 51 -7.82 -5.20 78.29
C ILE A 51 -7.37 -5.80 76.92
N ALA A 52 -7.48 -7.12 76.75
CA ALA A 52 -7.25 -7.81 75.48
C ALA A 52 -8.40 -7.57 74.48
N PHE A 53 -8.19 -7.90 73.21
CA PHE A 53 -9.11 -7.69 72.07
C PHE A 53 -10.51 -8.27 72.35
N ASP A 54 -11.55 -7.51 71.98
CA ASP A 54 -12.98 -7.71 72.25
C ASP A 54 -13.71 -7.19 71.01
N CYS A 55 -13.99 -8.07 70.05
CA CYS A 55 -14.44 -7.69 68.71
C CYS A 55 -15.92 -7.30 68.65
N ASN A 56 -16.75 -7.88 69.52
CA ASN A 56 -18.18 -7.57 69.61
C ASN A 56 -18.50 -6.44 70.63
N ASP A 57 -17.46 -5.78 71.16
CA ASP A 57 -17.52 -4.61 72.05
C ASP A 57 -18.41 -4.84 73.30
N ASN A 58 -18.56 -6.10 73.72
CA ASN A 58 -19.50 -6.45 74.78
C ASN A 58 -18.89 -6.28 76.19
N GLY A 59 -17.59 -6.01 76.27
CA GLY A 59 -16.81 -5.81 77.48
C GLY A 59 -16.18 -7.08 78.06
N ILE A 60 -16.20 -8.19 77.31
CA ILE A 60 -15.63 -9.50 77.60
C ILE A 60 -14.64 -9.81 76.47
N ALA A 61 -13.47 -10.35 76.80
CA ALA A 61 -12.49 -10.68 75.76
C ALA A 61 -12.96 -11.89 74.94
N ASP A 62 -12.60 -11.94 73.66
CA ASP A 62 -13.11 -12.96 72.73
C ASP A 62 -12.87 -14.41 73.21
N ALA A 63 -11.68 -14.67 73.75
CA ALA A 63 -11.32 -15.97 74.31
C ALA A 63 -12.19 -16.37 75.53
N ASP A 64 -12.72 -15.41 76.28
CA ASP A 64 -13.62 -15.67 77.41
C ASP A 64 -15.06 -15.93 76.95
N ASP A 65 -15.51 -15.31 75.85
CA ASP A 65 -16.82 -15.59 75.23
C ASP A 65 -16.89 -16.99 74.60
N ILE A 66 -15.84 -17.37 73.87
CA ILE A 66 -15.69 -18.73 73.30
C ILE A 66 -15.64 -19.77 74.43
N ALA A 67 -14.85 -19.53 75.48
CA ALA A 67 -14.75 -20.44 76.62
C ALA A 67 -16.04 -20.54 77.46
N ALA A 68 -16.86 -19.48 77.49
CA ALA A 68 -18.16 -19.46 78.16
C ALA A 68 -19.27 -20.10 77.32
N GLY A 69 -19.02 -20.36 76.02
CA GLY A 69 -20.01 -20.86 75.06
C GLY A 69 -21.11 -19.84 74.78
N THR A 70 -20.80 -18.54 74.94
CA THR A 70 -21.70 -17.43 74.59
C THR A 70 -21.59 -17.04 73.12
N SER A 71 -20.51 -17.45 72.46
CA SER A 71 -20.24 -17.26 71.03
C SER A 71 -19.65 -18.52 70.38
N LEU A 72 -19.77 -18.63 69.06
CA LEU A 72 -19.28 -19.77 68.26
C LEU A 72 -17.88 -19.47 67.69
N ASP A 73 -17.08 -20.51 67.51
CA ASP A 73 -15.74 -20.53 66.90
C ASP A 73 -15.62 -21.89 66.22
N CYS A 74 -16.18 -22.01 65.01
CA CYS A 74 -16.32 -23.29 64.30
C CYS A 74 -15.03 -23.71 63.58
N ASN A 75 -14.12 -22.76 63.32
CA ASN A 75 -12.82 -22.98 62.70
C ASN A 75 -11.65 -23.13 63.72
N ASP A 76 -11.94 -23.09 65.03
CA ASP A 76 -11.02 -23.26 66.17
C ASP A 76 -9.86 -22.23 66.19
N ASN A 77 -10.05 -21.04 65.60
CA ASN A 77 -8.98 -20.05 65.44
C ASN A 77 -8.90 -19.03 66.59
N THR A 78 -9.77 -19.15 67.61
CA THR A 78 -9.89 -18.30 68.80
C THR A 78 -10.44 -16.89 68.56
N VAL A 79 -10.98 -16.63 67.37
CA VAL A 79 -11.84 -15.52 67.01
C VAL A 79 -13.28 -16.04 66.97
N GLN A 80 -14.25 -15.17 67.27
CA GLN A 80 -15.66 -15.55 67.25
C GLN A 80 -16.17 -15.50 65.80
N ASP A 81 -16.95 -16.50 65.37
CA ASP A 81 -17.45 -16.59 63.98
C ASP A 81 -18.17 -15.30 63.55
N GLU A 82 -18.95 -14.68 64.45
CA GLU A 82 -19.68 -13.41 64.21
C GLU A 82 -18.77 -12.20 63.91
N CYS A 83 -17.49 -12.31 64.23
CA CYS A 83 -16.47 -11.31 63.94
C CYS A 83 -15.69 -11.63 62.65
N GLU A 84 -16.01 -12.73 61.98
CA GLU A 84 -15.36 -13.21 60.76
C GLU A 84 -16.31 -13.26 59.56
N LEU A 85 -17.60 -12.94 59.74
CA LEU A 85 -18.62 -13.02 58.69
C LEU A 85 -18.40 -12.03 57.52
N GLU A 86 -17.68 -10.92 57.74
CA GLU A 86 -17.45 -9.93 56.70
C GLU A 86 -16.47 -10.47 55.63
N GLY A 87 -17.02 -10.98 54.52
CA GLY A 87 -16.27 -11.50 53.38
C GLY A 87 -15.95 -13.01 53.42
N ALA A 88 -16.53 -13.76 54.37
CA ALA A 88 -16.31 -15.21 54.53
C ALA A 88 -17.60 -16.04 54.73
N ASP A 89 -18.75 -15.45 54.44
CA ASP A 89 -20.10 -16.05 54.40
C ASP A 89 -20.75 -15.61 53.08
N CYS A 90 -20.46 -16.32 51.99
CA CYS A 90 -20.82 -15.91 50.63
C CYS A 90 -22.31 -16.16 50.31
N ASN A 91 -22.97 -17.06 51.03
CA ASN A 91 -24.39 -17.37 50.87
C ASN A 91 -25.30 -16.58 51.86
N ASP A 92 -24.72 -15.66 52.64
CA ASP A 92 -25.38 -14.79 53.61
C ASP A 92 -26.24 -15.57 54.63
N ASN A 93 -25.87 -16.81 54.96
CA ASN A 93 -26.69 -17.68 55.80
C ASN A 93 -26.40 -17.50 57.32
N GLY A 94 -25.35 -16.75 57.66
CA GLY A 94 -24.90 -16.46 59.02
C GLY A 94 -23.90 -17.48 59.58
N VAL A 95 -23.32 -18.32 58.74
CA VAL A 95 -22.29 -19.33 59.05
C VAL A 95 -21.12 -19.11 58.10
N LEU A 96 -19.89 -19.28 58.59
CA LEU A 96 -18.71 -19.17 57.72
C LEU A 96 -18.72 -20.29 56.68
N ASP A 97 -18.36 -19.99 55.43
CA ASP A 97 -18.32 -20.96 54.33
C ASP A 97 -17.44 -22.17 54.67
N SER A 98 -16.31 -21.92 55.35
CA SER A 98 -15.41 -22.96 55.86
C SER A 98 -16.08 -23.96 56.81
N CYS A 99 -17.14 -23.55 57.50
CA CYS A 99 -17.91 -24.36 58.44
C CYS A 99 -19.09 -25.06 57.76
N ASP A 100 -19.68 -24.45 56.73
CA ASP A 100 -20.64 -25.12 55.85
C ASP A 100 -19.98 -26.30 55.10
N ILE A 101 -18.79 -26.08 54.54
CA ILE A 101 -17.99 -27.11 53.85
C ILE A 101 -17.59 -28.25 54.82
N ALA A 102 -17.27 -27.93 56.07
CA ALA A 102 -16.88 -28.92 57.08
C ALA A 102 -18.02 -29.87 57.49
N GLU A 103 -19.28 -29.40 57.45
CA GLU A 103 -20.47 -30.20 57.75
C GLU A 103 -21.03 -30.94 56.51
N ALA A 104 -20.77 -30.44 55.29
CA ALA A 104 -21.25 -31.01 54.03
C ALA A 104 -20.20 -30.93 52.88
N PRO A 105 -19.21 -31.85 52.82
CA PRO A 105 -18.10 -31.81 51.85
C PRO A 105 -18.49 -32.15 50.41
N SER A 106 -19.78 -32.16 50.07
CA SER A 106 -20.30 -32.36 48.70
C SER A 106 -20.86 -31.08 48.08
N GLU A 107 -20.85 -29.97 48.82
CA GLU A 107 -21.23 -28.63 48.36
C GLU A 107 -19.99 -27.80 47.96
N ASP A 108 -18.82 -28.44 47.91
CA ASP A 108 -17.53 -27.95 47.41
C ASP A 108 -16.93 -29.09 46.56
N CYS A 109 -17.43 -29.23 45.33
CA CYS A 109 -17.07 -30.28 44.39
C CYS A 109 -15.64 -30.13 43.86
N GLN A 110 -15.15 -28.89 43.81
CA GLN A 110 -13.75 -28.57 43.55
C GLN A 110 -13.06 -28.20 44.87
N PRO A 111 -12.40 -29.12 45.61
CA PRO A 111 -11.96 -28.91 47.00
C PRO A 111 -11.00 -27.72 47.20
N ASN A 112 -11.54 -26.50 47.13
CA ASN A 112 -10.88 -25.21 46.98
C ASN A 112 -11.27 -24.28 48.14
N GLY A 113 -12.25 -24.69 48.95
CA GLY A 113 -12.68 -24.00 50.15
C GLY A 113 -13.76 -22.95 49.91
N ILE A 114 -14.42 -22.97 48.74
CA ILE A 114 -15.56 -22.13 48.36
C ILE A 114 -16.77 -23.06 48.13
N LEU A 115 -17.97 -22.62 48.49
CA LEU A 115 -19.19 -23.37 48.20
C LEU A 115 -19.55 -23.27 46.71
N ASP A 116 -19.96 -24.38 46.10
CA ASP A 116 -20.38 -24.49 44.70
C ASP A 116 -21.42 -23.41 44.33
N GLU A 117 -22.35 -23.11 45.24
CA GLU A 117 -23.39 -22.10 45.03
C GLU A 117 -22.86 -20.66 44.96
N CYS A 118 -21.68 -20.41 45.53
CA CYS A 118 -20.98 -19.15 45.44
C CYS A 118 -20.11 -19.05 44.18
N GLU A 119 -19.97 -20.14 43.43
CA GLU A 119 -19.24 -20.21 42.16
C GLU A 119 -20.17 -20.15 40.94
N LEU A 120 -21.50 -20.22 41.13
CA LEU A 120 -22.50 -20.22 40.05
C LEU A 120 -22.53 -18.96 39.15
N PRO A 121 -22.29 -17.73 39.64
CA PRO A 121 -22.34 -16.55 38.78
C PRO A 121 -21.29 -16.61 37.66
N GLY A 122 -21.71 -16.96 36.45
CA GLY A 122 -20.85 -17.05 35.27
C GLY A 122 -20.25 -18.43 34.99
N ASN A 123 -20.49 -19.45 35.82
CA ASN A 123 -19.92 -20.79 35.68
C ASN A 123 -20.98 -21.92 35.73
N ASP A 124 -22.23 -21.63 35.39
CA ASP A 124 -23.34 -22.62 35.29
C ASP A 124 -24.14 -22.32 34.01
N CYS A 125 -23.56 -22.69 32.87
CA CYS A 125 -24.09 -22.34 31.55
C CYS A 125 -25.35 -23.15 31.16
N ASN A 126 -25.51 -24.35 31.72
CA ASN A 126 -26.68 -25.20 31.50
C ASN A 126 -27.81 -24.96 32.54
N GLU A 127 -27.61 -23.99 33.44
CA GLU A 127 -28.54 -23.55 34.49
C GLU A 127 -29.00 -24.68 35.43
N ASN A 128 -28.15 -25.68 35.68
CA ASN A 128 -28.51 -26.84 36.48
C ASN A 128 -28.16 -26.70 37.98
N SER A 129 -27.61 -25.55 38.38
CA SER A 129 -27.16 -25.20 39.73
C SER A 129 -25.97 -26.03 40.22
N ILE A 130 -25.14 -26.49 39.31
CA ILE A 130 -23.84 -27.14 39.54
C ILE A 130 -22.84 -26.41 38.65
N PRO A 131 -21.65 -26.02 39.16
CA PRO A 131 -20.63 -25.43 38.32
C PRO A 131 -20.26 -26.34 37.13
N ASP A 132 -20.06 -25.73 35.95
CA ASP A 132 -19.75 -26.38 34.67
C ASP A 132 -18.58 -27.37 34.75
N THR A 133 -17.51 -26.92 35.40
CA THR A 133 -16.33 -27.71 35.78
C THR A 133 -16.67 -28.99 36.54
N CYS A 134 -17.69 -28.97 37.40
CA CYS A 134 -18.15 -30.11 38.16
C CYS A 134 -19.07 -31.02 37.36
N ASP A 135 -19.81 -30.49 36.38
CA ASP A 135 -20.51 -31.30 35.39
C ASP A 135 -19.56 -32.14 34.53
N VAL A 136 -18.46 -31.52 34.09
CA VAL A 136 -17.41 -32.22 33.34
C VAL A 136 -16.72 -33.26 34.22
N ALA A 137 -16.35 -32.90 35.45
CA ALA A 137 -15.69 -33.82 36.39
C ALA A 137 -16.58 -35.01 36.81
N ALA A 138 -17.90 -34.81 36.89
CA ALA A 138 -18.88 -35.85 37.17
C ALA A 138 -19.26 -36.69 35.95
N HIS A 139 -18.80 -36.32 34.75
CA HIS A 139 -19.21 -36.88 33.45
C HIS A 139 -20.72 -36.78 33.22
N THR A 140 -21.37 -35.74 33.76
CA THR A 140 -22.78 -35.43 33.48
C THR A 140 -22.93 -34.63 32.19
N SER A 141 -21.88 -33.92 31.78
CA SER A 141 -21.75 -33.25 30.48
C SER A 141 -20.52 -33.74 29.71
N LEU A 142 -20.56 -33.63 28.38
CA LEU A 142 -19.39 -33.89 27.52
C LEU A 142 -18.54 -32.63 27.43
N ASP A 143 -17.23 -32.84 27.31
CA ASP A 143 -16.20 -31.81 27.09
C ASP A 143 -15.16 -32.45 26.18
N CYS A 144 -15.39 -32.35 24.87
CA CYS A 144 -14.53 -32.95 23.85
C CYS A 144 -13.20 -32.20 23.69
N GLN A 145 -13.20 -30.90 24.03
CA GLN A 145 -12.05 -30.00 23.98
C GLN A 145 -11.21 -29.98 25.26
N SER A 146 -11.66 -30.66 26.32
CA SER A 146 -11.01 -30.75 27.63
C SER A 146 -10.76 -29.40 28.31
N ASN A 147 -11.60 -28.39 28.05
CA ASN A 147 -11.47 -27.03 28.58
C ASN A 147 -12.27 -26.80 29.88
N GLN A 148 -12.95 -27.84 30.38
CA GLN A 148 -13.81 -27.83 31.58
C GLN A 148 -15.12 -27.03 31.42
N VAL A 149 -15.51 -26.72 30.18
CA VAL A 149 -16.82 -26.18 29.82
C VAL A 149 -17.60 -27.30 29.11
N PRO A 150 -18.88 -27.52 29.42
CA PRO A 150 -19.73 -28.43 28.68
C PRO A 150 -19.87 -28.06 27.19
N ASP A 151 -19.71 -29.04 26.29
CA ASP A 151 -19.86 -28.87 24.83
C ASP A 151 -21.20 -28.19 24.46
N GLU A 152 -22.27 -28.49 25.22
CA GLU A 152 -23.61 -27.93 25.00
C GLU A 152 -23.71 -26.42 25.27
N CYS A 153 -22.74 -25.86 25.97
CA CYS A 153 -22.63 -24.43 26.24
C CYS A 153 -21.79 -23.69 25.20
N GLU A 154 -21.18 -24.42 24.28
CA GLU A 154 -20.25 -23.91 23.28
C GLU A 154 -20.85 -23.95 21.87
N LEU A 155 -22.13 -24.33 21.75
CA LEU A 155 -22.85 -24.48 20.48
C LEU A 155 -23.22 -23.15 19.80
N LEU A 156 -23.13 -22.02 20.51
CA LEU A 156 -23.59 -20.72 20.02
C LEU A 156 -22.53 -20.09 19.11
N GLY A 157 -22.60 -20.43 17.82
CA GLY A 157 -21.67 -19.93 16.80
C GLY A 157 -20.59 -20.92 16.37
N ASN A 158 -20.47 -22.07 17.07
CA ASN A 158 -19.47 -23.10 16.82
C ASN A 158 -20.12 -24.47 16.50
N ASP A 159 -21.31 -24.47 15.89
CA ASP A 159 -22.00 -25.68 15.40
C ASP A 159 -22.72 -25.32 14.08
N CYS A 160 -21.94 -25.14 13.01
CA CYS A 160 -22.45 -24.64 11.73
C CYS A 160 -23.31 -25.68 10.97
N ASN A 161 -23.10 -26.97 11.21
CA ASN A 161 -23.89 -28.05 10.63
C ASN A 161 -25.11 -28.45 11.50
N ALA A 162 -25.26 -27.84 12.68
CA ALA A 162 -26.30 -28.11 13.68
C ALA A 162 -26.32 -29.58 14.15
N SER A 163 -25.16 -30.22 14.26
CA SER A 163 -24.99 -31.59 14.74
C SER A 163 -25.25 -31.73 16.24
N GLY A 164 -25.19 -30.62 16.99
CA GLY A 164 -25.22 -30.59 18.45
C GLY A 164 -23.87 -30.97 19.08
N ILE A 165 -22.79 -30.89 18.30
CA ILE A 165 -21.40 -31.09 18.71
C ILE A 165 -20.63 -29.85 18.21
N PRO A 166 -19.74 -29.24 19.01
CA PRO A 166 -18.91 -28.15 18.52
C PRO A 166 -18.08 -28.56 17.29
N ASP A 167 -17.95 -27.66 16.32
CA ASP A 167 -17.29 -27.88 15.02
C ASP A 167 -15.84 -28.41 15.20
N GLU A 168 -15.12 -27.88 16.19
CA GLU A 168 -13.76 -28.29 16.55
C GLU A 168 -13.66 -29.78 16.98
N CYS A 169 -14.78 -30.36 17.41
CA CYS A 169 -14.88 -31.75 17.78
C CYS A 169 -15.28 -32.67 16.62
N GLU A 170 -15.53 -32.09 15.43
CA GLU A 170 -15.92 -32.79 14.19
C GLU A 170 -14.81 -32.82 13.12
N LEU A 171 -13.66 -32.22 13.39
CA LEU A 171 -12.54 -32.05 12.44
C LEU A 171 -11.90 -33.37 11.98
N ALA A 172 -11.98 -34.45 12.77
CA ALA A 172 -11.25 -35.68 12.53
C ALA A 172 -11.74 -36.43 11.27
N GLY A 173 -11.11 -36.15 10.12
CA GLY A 173 -11.39 -36.77 8.83
C GLY A 173 -12.51 -36.08 8.03
N ASN A 174 -12.97 -34.92 8.48
CA ASN A 174 -13.95 -34.06 7.82
C ASN A 174 -13.46 -32.61 7.73
N ASP A 175 -12.16 -32.36 7.81
CA ASP A 175 -11.52 -31.04 7.62
C ASP A 175 -10.30 -31.31 6.72
N CYS A 176 -10.52 -31.26 5.41
CA CYS A 176 -9.51 -31.64 4.42
C CYS A 176 -8.57 -30.49 4.06
N ASN A 177 -9.02 -29.24 4.18
CA ASN A 177 -8.23 -28.02 3.99
C ASN A 177 -7.48 -27.61 5.29
N THR A 178 -7.74 -28.30 6.40
CA THR A 178 -7.12 -28.09 7.72
C THR A 178 -7.36 -26.70 8.30
N ASN A 179 -8.48 -26.07 7.93
CA ASN A 179 -8.81 -24.70 8.32
C ASN A 179 -9.49 -24.60 9.69
N GLY A 180 -9.74 -25.73 10.36
CA GLY A 180 -10.40 -25.78 11.66
C GLY A 180 -11.92 -25.71 11.60
N LEU A 181 -12.52 -25.86 10.41
CA LEU A 181 -13.95 -26.05 10.19
C LEU A 181 -14.18 -27.41 9.50
N PRO A 182 -15.30 -28.08 9.78
CA PRO A 182 -15.69 -29.24 9.00
C PRO A 182 -16.00 -28.85 7.54
N ASP A 183 -15.66 -29.70 6.57
CA ASP A 183 -15.91 -29.52 5.13
C ASP A 183 -17.38 -29.16 4.84
N GLU A 184 -18.33 -29.74 5.57
CA GLU A 184 -19.76 -29.44 5.43
C GLU A 184 -20.08 -27.97 5.81
N CYS A 185 -19.35 -27.43 6.77
CA CYS A 185 -19.45 -26.04 7.18
C CYS A 185 -18.80 -25.10 6.18
N ASP A 186 -17.70 -25.49 5.56
CA ASP A 186 -17.08 -24.68 4.50
C ASP A 186 -18.01 -24.51 3.30
N LEU A 187 -18.69 -25.59 2.94
CA LEU A 187 -19.69 -25.58 1.86
C LEU A 187 -20.96 -24.81 2.25
N ALA A 188 -21.44 -24.94 3.49
CA ALA A 188 -22.60 -24.21 3.98
C ALA A 188 -22.34 -22.70 4.12
N GLY A 189 -21.11 -22.32 4.50
CA GLY A 189 -20.65 -20.95 4.65
C GLY A 189 -20.30 -20.26 3.32
N SER A 190 -20.22 -21.01 2.22
CA SER A 190 -19.67 -20.54 0.94
C SER A 190 -18.22 -20.03 1.06
N THR A 191 -17.48 -20.53 2.05
CA THR A 191 -16.05 -20.22 2.26
C THR A 191 -15.17 -21.07 1.33
N SER A 192 -15.62 -22.27 0.98
CA SER A 192 -14.99 -23.09 -0.06
C SER A 192 -15.99 -23.47 -1.17
N PRO A 193 -15.59 -23.42 -2.45
CA PRO A 193 -16.43 -23.85 -3.57
C PRO A 193 -16.47 -25.39 -3.70
N ASP A 194 -17.58 -25.92 -4.21
CA ASP A 194 -17.77 -27.32 -4.65
C ASP A 194 -18.44 -27.29 -6.02
N CYS A 195 -17.62 -27.27 -7.06
CA CYS A 195 -18.06 -27.25 -8.45
C CYS A 195 -18.56 -28.63 -8.92
N GLN A 196 -18.20 -29.72 -8.22
CA GLN A 196 -18.54 -31.10 -8.57
C GLN A 196 -19.73 -31.70 -7.79
N PRO A 197 -20.66 -30.85 -7.32
CA PRO A 197 -21.52 -31.03 -6.13
C PRO A 197 -21.41 -32.40 -5.45
N ASN A 198 -20.21 -32.75 -4.99
CA ASN A 198 -19.89 -34.06 -4.43
C ASN A 198 -19.80 -34.05 -2.89
N GLY A 199 -19.88 -32.84 -2.28
CA GLY A 199 -19.78 -32.63 -0.85
C GLY A 199 -18.35 -32.58 -0.33
N VAL A 200 -17.38 -32.32 -1.19
CA VAL A 200 -15.96 -32.12 -0.89
C VAL A 200 -15.56 -30.76 -1.48
N PRO A 201 -14.90 -29.87 -0.70
CA PRO A 201 -14.35 -28.63 -1.23
C PRO A 201 -13.38 -28.86 -2.40
N ASP A 202 -13.43 -28.01 -3.43
CA ASP A 202 -12.61 -28.09 -4.64
C ASP A 202 -11.10 -28.13 -4.31
N GLU A 203 -10.68 -27.38 -3.31
CA GLU A 203 -9.29 -27.33 -2.82
C GLU A 203 -8.79 -28.65 -2.22
N CYS A 204 -9.70 -29.56 -1.89
CA CYS A 204 -9.39 -30.90 -1.43
C CYS A 204 -9.29 -31.94 -2.57
N GLU A 205 -9.49 -31.49 -3.81
CA GLU A 205 -9.46 -32.30 -5.03
C GLU A 205 -8.30 -31.93 -5.99
N LEU A 206 -7.36 -31.08 -5.56
CA LEU A 206 -6.24 -30.52 -6.36
C LEU A 206 -5.08 -31.49 -6.68
N GLY A 207 -5.38 -32.79 -6.84
CA GLY A 207 -4.37 -33.84 -7.01
C GLY A 207 -3.78 -33.93 -8.43
N ASP A 208 -4.02 -35.06 -9.10
CA ASP A 208 -3.68 -35.23 -10.53
C ASP A 208 -4.69 -34.47 -11.44
N ASP A 209 -5.61 -33.70 -10.84
CA ASP A 209 -6.79 -33.09 -11.44
C ASP A 209 -6.71 -31.53 -11.47
N ASP A 210 -5.52 -30.93 -11.28
CA ASP A 210 -5.25 -29.49 -11.43
C ASP A 210 -3.90 -29.32 -12.16
N CYS A 211 -3.93 -29.33 -13.50
CA CYS A 211 -2.73 -29.37 -14.32
C CYS A 211 -2.16 -28.00 -14.71
N ASP A 212 -2.96 -26.93 -14.58
CA ASP A 212 -2.52 -25.54 -14.73
C ASP A 212 -2.13 -24.90 -13.36
N ALA A 213 -2.33 -25.62 -12.26
CA ALA A 213 -2.07 -25.19 -10.89
C ALA A 213 -2.89 -23.95 -10.50
N SER A 214 -4.12 -23.83 -11.04
CA SER A 214 -5.04 -22.73 -10.77
C SER A 214 -5.60 -22.76 -9.34
N GLY A 215 -5.51 -23.91 -8.66
CA GLY A 215 -6.20 -24.14 -7.39
C GLY A 215 -7.68 -24.48 -7.56
N VAL A 216 -8.11 -24.81 -8.78
CA VAL A 216 -9.44 -25.31 -9.12
C VAL A 216 -9.27 -26.63 -9.89
N PRO A 217 -10.11 -27.65 -9.65
CA PRO A 217 -10.04 -28.88 -10.43
C PRO A 217 -10.32 -28.65 -11.92
N ASP A 218 -9.52 -29.22 -12.82
CA ASP A 218 -9.57 -29.09 -14.29
C ASP A 218 -10.99 -29.27 -14.84
N ASP A 219 -11.72 -30.26 -14.32
CA ASP A 219 -13.09 -30.61 -14.70
C ASP A 219 -14.09 -29.44 -14.50
N CYS A 220 -13.76 -28.49 -13.62
CA CYS A 220 -14.54 -27.30 -13.34
C CYS A 220 -14.19 -26.11 -14.23
N GLU A 221 -13.08 -26.21 -14.96
CA GLU A 221 -12.56 -25.18 -15.86
C GLU A 221 -12.80 -25.50 -17.33
N LEU A 222 -13.19 -26.75 -17.66
CA LEU A 222 -13.50 -27.19 -19.02
C LEU A 222 -14.53 -26.30 -19.76
N ALA A 223 -15.41 -25.62 -19.02
CA ALA A 223 -16.49 -24.83 -19.58
C ALA A 223 -16.00 -23.51 -20.20
N GLY A 224 -15.55 -23.58 -21.46
CA GLY A 224 -15.06 -22.43 -22.22
C GLY A 224 -13.55 -22.46 -22.49
N ASN A 225 -12.83 -23.35 -21.80
CA ASN A 225 -11.37 -23.51 -21.88
C ASN A 225 -10.93 -24.91 -22.38
N ASP A 226 -11.87 -25.68 -22.94
CA ASP A 226 -11.62 -26.90 -23.74
C ASP A 226 -12.23 -26.67 -25.14
N CYS A 227 -11.46 -26.02 -26.02
CA CYS A 227 -11.90 -25.62 -27.34
C CYS A 227 -12.10 -26.84 -28.27
N ASN A 228 -11.35 -27.92 -28.03
CA ASN A 228 -11.28 -29.09 -28.89
C ASN A 228 -12.29 -30.18 -28.44
N ALA A 229 -12.92 -29.96 -27.28
CA ALA A 229 -13.93 -30.77 -26.62
C ALA A 229 -13.46 -32.21 -26.31
N ASN A 230 -12.18 -32.39 -25.96
CA ASN A 230 -11.62 -33.69 -25.63
C ASN A 230 -11.71 -34.06 -24.13
N GLY A 231 -12.15 -33.12 -23.28
CA GLY A 231 -12.27 -33.29 -21.83
C GLY A 231 -10.95 -33.10 -21.08
N VAL A 232 -10.03 -32.31 -21.64
CA VAL A 232 -8.78 -31.85 -21.04
C VAL A 232 -8.73 -30.34 -21.21
N LEU A 233 -8.20 -29.63 -20.22
CA LEU A 233 -8.03 -28.19 -20.29
C LEU A 233 -6.97 -27.83 -21.34
N ASP A 234 -7.25 -26.86 -22.21
CA ASP A 234 -6.36 -26.50 -23.33
C ASP A 234 -4.94 -26.11 -22.85
N GLU A 235 -4.84 -25.45 -21.68
CA GLU A 235 -3.57 -25.05 -21.05
C GLU A 235 -2.66 -26.24 -20.71
N CYS A 236 -3.26 -27.37 -20.38
CA CYS A 236 -2.56 -28.61 -20.08
C CYS A 236 -2.12 -29.36 -21.35
N GLU A 237 -2.57 -28.91 -22.51
CA GLU A 237 -2.23 -29.46 -23.82
C GLU A 237 -1.27 -28.59 -24.62
N LEU A 238 -0.87 -27.41 -24.14
CA LEU A 238 0.01 -26.47 -24.85
C LEU A 238 1.36 -27.07 -25.25
N ALA A 239 1.93 -27.91 -24.39
CA ALA A 239 3.26 -28.48 -24.59
C ALA A 239 3.34 -29.39 -25.84
N GLY A 240 3.80 -28.81 -26.95
CA GLY A 240 4.00 -29.49 -28.23
C GLY A 240 2.77 -29.49 -29.16
N ASN A 241 1.71 -28.77 -28.80
CA ASN A 241 0.51 -28.59 -29.63
C ASN A 241 0.18 -27.09 -29.87
N ASP A 242 1.08 -26.17 -29.54
CA ASP A 242 1.02 -24.75 -29.94
C ASP A 242 2.29 -24.47 -30.77
N CYS A 243 2.15 -24.45 -32.10
CA CYS A 243 3.29 -24.31 -33.00
C CYS A 243 3.61 -22.85 -33.36
N ASN A 244 2.68 -21.92 -33.10
CA ASN A 244 2.83 -20.48 -33.36
C ASN A 244 3.18 -19.69 -32.07
N ASP A 245 3.32 -20.38 -30.93
CA ASP A 245 3.64 -19.86 -29.60
C ASP A 245 2.66 -18.74 -29.16
N ASN A 246 1.39 -18.83 -29.59
CA ASN A 246 0.39 -17.79 -29.32
C ASN A 246 -0.42 -18.01 -28.03
N GLY A 247 -0.21 -19.14 -27.34
CA GLY A 247 -0.90 -19.50 -26.10
C GLY A 247 -2.24 -20.23 -26.31
N ALA A 248 -2.55 -20.66 -27.54
CA ALA A 248 -3.68 -21.53 -27.86
C ALA A 248 -3.17 -22.77 -28.61
N ILE A 249 -3.74 -23.94 -28.33
CA ILE A 249 -3.36 -25.13 -29.08
C ILE A 249 -3.85 -25.02 -30.54
N ASP A 250 -3.08 -25.61 -31.46
CA ASP A 250 -3.31 -25.66 -32.90
C ASP A 250 -4.76 -26.03 -33.28
N ALA A 251 -5.36 -26.95 -32.53
CA ALA A 251 -6.75 -27.38 -32.73
C ALA A 251 -7.76 -26.26 -32.42
N CYS A 252 -7.50 -25.43 -31.41
CA CYS A 252 -8.30 -24.24 -31.09
C CYS A 252 -8.22 -23.22 -32.20
N ASP A 253 -7.01 -22.98 -32.71
CA ASP A 253 -6.80 -21.95 -33.73
C ASP A 253 -7.55 -22.28 -35.03
N ILE A 254 -7.55 -23.55 -35.40
CA ILE A 254 -8.29 -24.06 -36.56
C ILE A 254 -9.81 -23.99 -36.30
N ALA A 255 -10.27 -24.35 -35.09
CA ALA A 255 -11.68 -24.33 -34.72
C ALA A 255 -12.25 -22.91 -34.61
N ALA A 256 -11.45 -21.95 -34.12
CA ALA A 256 -11.78 -20.53 -34.00
C ALA A 256 -11.67 -19.78 -35.33
N HIS A 257 -11.13 -20.42 -36.38
CA HIS A 257 -10.78 -19.79 -37.65
C HIS A 257 -9.75 -18.65 -37.51
N SER A 258 -8.97 -18.63 -36.42
CA SER A 258 -7.84 -17.71 -36.25
C SER A 258 -6.65 -18.12 -37.12
N SER A 259 -6.41 -19.43 -37.27
CA SER A 259 -5.41 -19.96 -38.20
C SER A 259 -6.04 -20.88 -39.26
N PRO A 260 -5.72 -20.71 -40.56
CA PRO A 260 -6.22 -21.59 -41.61
C PRO A 260 -5.52 -22.95 -41.60
N ASP A 261 -6.25 -24.04 -41.90
CA ASP A 261 -5.70 -25.36 -42.26
C ASP A 261 -6.33 -25.79 -43.58
N CYS A 262 -5.66 -25.47 -44.67
CA CYS A 262 -6.17 -25.68 -46.02
C CYS A 262 -6.10 -27.15 -46.48
N GLN A 263 -5.23 -27.93 -45.84
CA GLN A 263 -4.99 -29.33 -46.15
C GLN A 263 -5.74 -30.30 -45.22
N ALA A 264 -6.41 -29.76 -44.20
CA ALA A 264 -7.22 -30.47 -43.22
C ALA A 264 -6.43 -31.57 -42.49
N ASN A 265 -5.15 -31.32 -42.21
CA ASN A 265 -4.26 -32.26 -41.53
C ASN A 265 -4.20 -32.05 -40.00
N GLY A 266 -4.82 -30.99 -39.49
CA GLY A 266 -4.87 -30.64 -38.07
C GLY A 266 -3.67 -29.80 -37.59
N ILE A 267 -2.92 -29.20 -38.51
CA ILE A 267 -1.80 -28.29 -38.23
C ILE A 267 -2.08 -26.97 -38.98
N PRO A 268 -1.93 -25.80 -38.33
CA PRO A 268 -2.06 -24.50 -38.99
C PRO A 268 -1.10 -24.33 -40.19
N ASP A 269 -1.60 -23.72 -41.27
CA ASP A 269 -0.85 -23.43 -42.50
C ASP A 269 0.49 -22.71 -42.22
N GLU A 270 0.48 -21.80 -41.24
CA GLU A 270 1.65 -21.00 -40.82
C GLU A 270 2.76 -21.82 -40.16
N CYS A 271 2.43 -22.99 -39.62
CA CYS A 271 3.39 -23.91 -39.00
C CYS A 271 4.01 -24.88 -40.03
N GLU A 272 3.60 -24.80 -41.29
CA GLU A 272 4.02 -25.69 -42.38
C GLU A 272 4.76 -24.95 -43.50
N LEU A 273 5.23 -23.72 -43.22
CA LEU A 273 5.86 -22.84 -44.22
C LEU A 273 7.32 -23.17 -44.55
N GLU A 274 8.00 -24.02 -43.77
CA GLU A 274 9.43 -24.28 -43.95
C GLU A 274 9.71 -25.11 -45.23
N GLY A 275 9.93 -24.42 -46.35
CA GLY A 275 10.26 -25.01 -47.64
C GLY A 275 9.07 -25.41 -48.52
N ALA A 276 7.85 -25.03 -48.12
CA ALA A 276 6.60 -25.34 -48.82
C ALA A 276 5.77 -24.10 -49.19
N ASP A 277 6.32 -22.87 -49.09
CA ASP A 277 5.68 -21.62 -49.52
C ASP A 277 6.66 -20.84 -50.44
N CYS A 278 6.56 -21.07 -51.75
CA CYS A 278 7.45 -20.48 -52.74
C CYS A 278 7.08 -19.03 -53.11
N ASN A 279 5.82 -18.64 -52.99
CA ASN A 279 5.34 -17.27 -53.25
C ASN A 279 5.40 -16.37 -51.99
N ARG A 280 5.75 -16.94 -50.82
CA ARG A 280 5.89 -16.27 -49.52
C ARG A 280 4.60 -15.60 -49.06
N ASN A 281 3.46 -16.16 -49.42
CA ASN A 281 2.16 -15.59 -49.07
C ASN A 281 1.65 -16.03 -47.68
N GLY A 282 2.43 -16.85 -46.96
CA GLY A 282 2.07 -17.39 -45.66
C GLY A 282 1.16 -18.60 -45.75
N ARG A 283 1.15 -19.30 -46.90
CA ARG A 283 0.31 -20.48 -47.15
C ARG A 283 1.12 -21.56 -47.90
N PRO A 284 0.93 -22.85 -47.57
CA PRO A 284 1.59 -23.92 -48.30
C PRO A 284 1.17 -23.99 -49.79
N ASP A 285 2.14 -24.23 -50.68
CA ASP A 285 1.99 -24.28 -52.14
C ASP A 285 0.89 -25.26 -52.61
N GLU A 286 0.75 -26.40 -51.92
CA GLU A 286 -0.28 -27.40 -52.23
C GLU A 286 -1.70 -26.87 -52.08
N CYS A 287 -1.88 -25.84 -51.26
CA CYS A 287 -3.15 -25.18 -51.05
C CYS A 287 -3.48 -24.11 -52.07
N ASP A 288 -2.50 -23.71 -52.89
CA ASP A 288 -2.62 -22.70 -53.94
C ASP A 288 -2.80 -23.31 -55.34
N LEU A 289 -2.78 -24.64 -55.47
CA LEU A 289 -2.91 -25.36 -56.76
C LEU A 289 -4.30 -25.25 -57.41
N ALA A 290 -5.34 -24.95 -56.62
CA ALA A 290 -6.72 -24.99 -57.10
C ALA A 290 -7.07 -23.78 -57.99
N GLY A 291 -6.78 -23.88 -59.28
CA GLY A 291 -7.08 -22.87 -60.29
C GLY A 291 -5.88 -22.05 -60.75
N ASN A 292 -4.71 -22.26 -60.13
CA ASN A 292 -3.46 -21.57 -60.42
C ASN A 292 -2.35 -22.55 -60.82
N ASP A 293 -2.67 -23.64 -61.53
CA ASP A 293 -1.70 -24.56 -62.15
C ASP A 293 -2.22 -24.91 -63.55
N CYS A 294 -2.02 -24.00 -64.48
CA CYS A 294 -2.66 -24.03 -65.79
C CYS A 294 -1.94 -24.94 -66.80
N ASP A 295 -0.67 -25.29 -66.54
CA ASP A 295 0.13 -26.21 -67.34
C ASP A 295 0.32 -27.60 -66.69
N SER A 296 -0.23 -27.80 -65.49
CA SER A 296 -0.23 -29.04 -64.70
C SER A 296 1.17 -29.47 -64.21
N SER A 297 2.00 -28.50 -63.83
CA SER A 297 3.36 -28.70 -63.33
C SER A 297 3.40 -29.28 -61.90
N GLY A 298 2.35 -29.07 -61.10
CA GLY A 298 2.31 -29.37 -59.67
C GLY A 298 2.92 -28.28 -58.78
N LEU A 299 3.14 -27.08 -59.29
CA LEU A 299 3.45 -25.86 -58.55
C LEU A 299 2.41 -24.77 -58.90
N PRO A 300 2.15 -23.79 -58.02
CA PRO A 300 1.37 -22.62 -58.40
C PRO A 300 2.07 -21.82 -59.51
N ASP A 301 1.30 -21.34 -60.51
CA ASP A 301 1.76 -20.58 -61.68
C ASP A 301 2.65 -19.39 -61.27
N GLU A 302 2.35 -18.76 -60.12
CA GLU A 302 3.12 -17.64 -59.54
C GLU A 302 4.55 -18.01 -59.17
N CYS A 303 4.81 -19.27 -58.82
CA CYS A 303 6.15 -19.76 -58.52
C CYS A 303 6.96 -20.09 -59.79
N GLU A 304 6.30 -20.12 -60.94
CA GLU A 304 6.90 -20.40 -62.26
C GLU A 304 6.97 -19.16 -63.15
N LEU A 305 6.36 -18.05 -62.72
CA LEU A 305 6.22 -16.80 -63.46
C LEU A 305 7.56 -16.17 -63.88
N ALA A 306 8.63 -16.44 -63.12
CA ALA A 306 9.94 -15.86 -63.33
C ALA A 306 10.59 -16.33 -64.67
N GLY A 307 10.36 -15.55 -65.72
CA GLY A 307 10.92 -15.75 -67.06
C GLY A 307 10.00 -16.47 -68.06
N HIS A 308 8.72 -16.66 -67.70
CA HIS A 308 7.74 -17.43 -68.47
C HIS A 308 6.38 -16.74 -68.67
N ASP A 309 6.30 -15.44 -68.36
CA ASP A 309 5.18 -14.52 -68.65
C ASP A 309 5.77 -13.30 -69.38
N CYS A 310 5.69 -13.28 -70.71
CA CYS A 310 6.28 -12.23 -71.53
C CYS A 310 5.33 -11.05 -71.83
N ASN A 311 4.02 -11.25 -71.74
CA ASN A 311 3.03 -10.19 -71.88
C ASN A 311 2.74 -9.49 -70.53
N HIS A 312 3.37 -9.96 -69.46
CA HIS A 312 3.28 -9.47 -68.08
C HIS A 312 1.82 -9.40 -67.59
N ASN A 313 0.99 -10.32 -68.07
CA ASN A 313 -0.42 -10.37 -67.68
C ASN A 313 -0.64 -11.23 -66.43
N TYR A 314 0.45 -11.69 -65.80
CA TYR A 314 0.49 -12.56 -64.64
C TYR A 314 -0.08 -13.96 -64.91
N ALA A 315 -0.04 -14.41 -66.16
CA ALA A 315 -0.31 -15.77 -66.58
C ALA A 315 0.86 -16.29 -67.43
N LEU A 316 1.13 -17.60 -67.35
CA LEU A 316 2.19 -18.21 -68.15
C LEU A 316 1.83 -18.15 -69.64
N ASP A 317 2.82 -17.83 -70.50
CA ASP A 317 2.64 -17.70 -71.96
C ASP A 317 2.00 -18.95 -72.59
N ALA A 318 2.34 -20.12 -72.05
CA ALA A 318 1.82 -21.40 -72.48
C ALA A 318 0.30 -21.53 -72.20
N CYS A 319 -0.17 -20.93 -71.12
CA CYS A 319 -1.57 -20.96 -70.69
C CYS A 319 -2.43 -19.98 -71.48
N ASP A 320 -1.89 -18.83 -71.87
CA ASP A 320 -2.56 -17.87 -72.75
C ASP A 320 -2.84 -18.44 -74.15
N ILE A 321 -1.87 -19.17 -74.70
CA ILE A 321 -2.02 -19.84 -75.99
C ILE A 321 -2.98 -21.04 -75.88
N ALA A 322 -2.90 -21.82 -74.79
CA ALA A 322 -3.73 -23.02 -74.59
C ALA A 322 -5.21 -22.69 -74.32
N THR A 323 -5.49 -21.59 -73.62
CA THR A 323 -6.86 -21.10 -73.37
C THR A 323 -7.42 -20.28 -74.53
N GLY A 324 -6.56 -19.85 -75.47
CA GLY A 324 -6.91 -19.03 -76.63
C GLY A 324 -7.09 -17.55 -76.29
N ALA A 325 -6.56 -17.10 -75.15
CA ALA A 325 -6.50 -15.71 -74.73
C ALA A 325 -5.56 -14.90 -75.65
N SER A 326 -4.47 -15.51 -76.12
CA SER A 326 -3.51 -14.86 -77.03
C SER A 326 -3.29 -15.65 -78.32
N VAL A 327 -2.96 -14.92 -79.40
CA VAL A 327 -2.83 -15.45 -80.78
C VAL A 327 -1.35 -15.59 -81.12
N ASP A 328 -0.95 -16.66 -81.81
CA ASP A 328 0.41 -16.85 -82.35
C ASP A 328 0.29 -17.07 -83.87
N CYS A 329 0.45 -15.99 -84.64
CA CYS A 329 0.35 -16.00 -86.10
C CYS A 329 1.62 -16.53 -86.78
N GLN A 330 2.73 -16.67 -86.03
CA GLN A 330 4.05 -17.13 -86.50
C GLN A 330 4.45 -18.54 -85.99
N PRO A 331 3.47 -19.40 -85.69
CA PRO A 331 3.49 -20.55 -84.75
C PRO A 331 4.86 -20.92 -84.12
N ASN A 332 5.33 -20.11 -83.16
CA ASN A 332 6.63 -20.28 -82.49
C ASN A 332 6.54 -20.57 -80.98
N GLY A 333 5.33 -20.56 -80.39
CA GLY A 333 5.12 -20.85 -78.96
C GLY A 333 5.24 -19.63 -78.04
N LEU A 334 5.25 -18.42 -78.60
CA LEU A 334 5.12 -17.15 -77.89
C LEU A 334 3.85 -16.43 -78.39
N PRO A 335 3.09 -15.75 -77.51
CA PRO A 335 2.01 -14.86 -77.93
C PRO A 335 2.49 -13.77 -78.91
N ASP A 336 1.71 -13.44 -79.94
CA ASP A 336 2.00 -12.37 -80.91
C ASP A 336 2.29 -11.04 -80.18
N GLU A 337 1.55 -10.77 -79.10
CA GLU A 337 1.70 -9.61 -78.20
C GLU A 337 2.99 -9.61 -77.36
N CYS A 338 3.68 -10.73 -77.23
CA CYS A 338 5.04 -10.76 -76.69
C CYS A 338 6.11 -10.45 -77.74
N GLU A 339 5.71 -10.46 -79.02
CA GLU A 339 6.58 -10.23 -80.17
C GLU A 339 6.35 -8.87 -80.84
N VAL A 340 5.45 -8.05 -80.27
CA VAL A 340 5.15 -6.67 -80.69
C VAL A 340 6.26 -5.68 -80.33
N VAL A 341 7.11 -6.01 -79.34
CA VAL A 341 8.16 -5.10 -78.85
C VAL A 341 9.22 -4.88 -79.94
N GLY A 342 9.05 -3.77 -80.68
CA GLY A 342 9.89 -3.34 -81.79
C GLY A 342 9.33 -3.62 -83.18
N ASN A 343 8.18 -4.30 -83.30
CA ASN A 343 7.62 -4.76 -84.57
C ASN A 343 6.09 -4.54 -84.74
N ASP A 344 5.37 -3.83 -83.87
CA ASP A 344 3.96 -3.39 -84.07
C ASP A 344 3.85 -1.87 -83.81
N CYS A 345 3.80 -1.10 -84.88
CA CYS A 345 3.92 0.35 -84.84
C CYS A 345 2.57 1.09 -84.83
N ASN A 346 1.47 0.43 -85.19
CA ASN A 346 0.12 1.01 -85.14
C ASN A 346 -0.64 0.55 -83.89
N ALA A 347 0.02 -0.23 -83.03
CA ALA A 347 -0.47 -0.71 -81.74
C ALA A 347 -1.80 -1.47 -81.86
N ASN A 348 -2.02 -2.14 -82.98
CA ASN A 348 -3.25 -2.91 -83.19
C ASN A 348 -3.18 -4.31 -82.56
N GLY A 349 -2.07 -4.63 -81.89
CA GLY A 349 -1.83 -5.88 -81.18
C GLY A 349 -1.34 -7.01 -82.09
N ARG A 350 -0.75 -6.66 -83.25
CA ARG A 350 -0.17 -7.60 -84.21
C ARG A 350 1.13 -7.04 -84.80
N PRO A 351 2.16 -7.88 -85.02
CA PRO A 351 3.36 -7.43 -85.71
C PRO A 351 3.08 -6.85 -87.12
N ASP A 352 3.66 -5.70 -87.45
CA ASP A 352 3.55 -4.86 -88.66
C ASP A 352 3.67 -5.61 -89.98
N GLU A 353 4.47 -6.68 -90.00
CA GLU A 353 4.62 -7.55 -91.16
C GLU A 353 3.28 -8.22 -91.57
N CYS A 354 2.29 -8.19 -90.69
CA CYS A 354 0.93 -8.63 -90.93
C CYS A 354 0.03 -7.57 -91.62
N ASP A 355 0.43 -6.28 -91.73
CA ASP A 355 -0.44 -5.13 -92.06
C ASP A 355 -0.12 -4.34 -93.36
N LEU A 356 0.96 -4.66 -94.06
CA LEU A 356 1.55 -3.82 -95.14
C LEU A 356 0.77 -3.56 -96.46
N PRO A 357 -0.33 -4.23 -96.86
CA PRO A 357 -0.96 -3.95 -98.17
C PRO A 357 -1.85 -2.69 -98.23
N GLY A 358 -1.29 -1.49 -98.47
CA GLY A 358 -2.02 -0.34 -99.02
C GLY A 358 -1.96 1.03 -98.31
N ASN A 359 -1.21 1.17 -97.21
CA ASN A 359 -1.23 2.35 -96.33
C ASN A 359 0.19 2.91 -96.05
N ASP A 360 0.99 3.31 -97.05
CA ASP A 360 2.36 3.86 -96.86
C ASP A 360 2.64 4.95 -97.92
N CYS A 361 2.29 6.20 -97.61
CA CYS A 361 2.28 7.36 -98.51
C CYS A 361 3.64 8.06 -98.61
N ASN A 362 4.46 7.99 -97.55
CA ASN A 362 5.84 8.49 -97.54
C ASN A 362 6.84 7.43 -98.09
N ALA A 363 6.35 6.21 -98.38
CA ALA A 363 7.02 5.09 -99.02
C ALA A 363 8.21 4.52 -98.22
N ASN A 364 8.11 4.52 -96.89
CA ASN A 364 9.18 4.14 -95.97
C ASN A 364 9.13 2.66 -95.52
N SER A 365 8.17 1.87 -96.03
CA SER A 365 7.89 0.47 -95.66
C SER A 365 7.34 0.27 -94.24
N LYS A 366 6.74 1.31 -93.67
CA LYS A 366 5.88 1.28 -92.49
C LYS A 366 4.48 1.82 -92.83
N PRO A 367 3.41 1.38 -92.16
CA PRO A 367 2.09 1.95 -92.35
C PRO A 367 2.01 3.46 -91.97
N ASP A 368 1.23 4.28 -92.68
CA ASP A 368 1.07 5.73 -92.44
C ASP A 368 0.55 6.04 -91.02
N GLU A 369 -0.34 5.18 -90.52
CA GLU A 369 -0.85 5.24 -89.15
C GLU A 369 0.24 4.94 -88.12
N CYS A 370 1.18 4.06 -88.47
CA CYS A 370 2.38 3.86 -87.66
C CYS A 370 3.31 5.06 -87.68
N ASP A 371 3.40 5.80 -88.78
CA ASP A 371 4.23 6.99 -88.83
C ASP A 371 3.66 8.09 -87.89
N ILE A 372 2.33 8.17 -87.77
CA ILE A 372 1.64 9.05 -86.80
C ILE A 372 1.77 8.53 -85.37
N VAL A 373 1.54 7.23 -85.15
CA VAL A 373 1.52 6.59 -83.81
C VAL A 373 2.93 6.40 -83.23
N THR A 374 3.94 6.08 -84.05
CA THR A 374 5.34 5.99 -83.60
C THR A 374 6.03 7.35 -83.50
N GLY A 375 5.30 8.44 -83.73
CA GLY A 375 5.81 9.81 -83.68
C GLY A 375 6.85 10.10 -84.76
N PHE A 376 6.92 9.28 -85.82
CA PHE A 376 7.77 9.56 -86.97
C PHE A 376 7.26 10.80 -87.74
N SER A 377 5.96 11.10 -87.60
CA SER A 377 5.26 12.24 -88.20
C SER A 377 4.08 12.67 -87.28
N THR A 378 3.78 13.97 -87.09
CA THR A 378 2.70 14.49 -86.19
C THR A 378 1.37 14.71 -86.92
N ASP A 379 0.18 14.80 -86.28
CA ASP A 379 -1.10 15.24 -86.91
C ASP A 379 -1.95 16.02 -85.92
N CYS A 380 -1.76 17.35 -85.86
CA CYS A 380 -2.40 18.18 -84.84
C CYS A 380 -3.81 18.67 -85.23
N GLN A 381 -4.27 18.40 -86.47
CA GLN A 381 -5.58 18.81 -87.00
C GLN A 381 -6.56 17.63 -87.18
N PRO A 382 -6.55 16.69 -86.23
CA PRO A 382 -6.75 15.24 -86.38
C PRO A 382 -7.49 14.84 -87.66
N ASN A 383 -6.77 14.82 -88.77
CA ASN A 383 -7.34 14.56 -90.10
C ASN A 383 -6.90 13.21 -90.70
N GLY A 384 -6.02 12.48 -90.01
CA GLY A 384 -5.51 11.15 -90.36
C GLY A 384 -4.36 11.17 -91.36
N LEU A 385 -3.69 12.31 -91.52
CA LEU A 385 -2.52 12.50 -92.38
C LEU A 385 -1.43 13.22 -91.56
N PRO A 386 -0.14 12.88 -91.71
CA PRO A 386 0.87 13.55 -90.93
C PRO A 386 1.13 15.01 -91.37
N ASP A 387 1.24 15.95 -90.42
CA ASP A 387 1.54 17.39 -90.45
C ASP A 387 2.70 17.74 -91.39
N GLU A 388 3.73 16.90 -91.51
CA GLU A 388 4.83 17.12 -92.46
C GLU A 388 4.42 17.02 -93.94
N CYS A 389 3.25 16.43 -94.19
CA CYS A 389 2.55 16.49 -95.47
C CYS A 389 1.86 17.87 -95.69
N GLU A 390 1.89 18.78 -94.70
CA GLU A 390 1.08 20.02 -94.61
C GLU A 390 1.85 21.34 -94.26
N LEU A 391 3.16 21.30 -93.97
CA LEU A 391 3.92 22.32 -93.18
C LEU A 391 4.26 23.77 -93.66
N PRO A 392 4.08 24.30 -94.89
CA PRO A 392 4.65 25.63 -95.18
C PRO A 392 3.86 26.84 -94.59
N GLY A 393 4.10 27.24 -93.33
CA GLY A 393 3.79 28.61 -92.82
C GLY A 393 3.38 28.89 -91.36
N HIS A 394 3.47 27.96 -90.38
CA HIS A 394 2.71 28.06 -89.10
C HIS A 394 3.45 27.64 -87.77
N ASP A 395 4.78 27.71 -87.62
CA ASP A 395 5.53 27.24 -86.41
C ASP A 395 6.60 28.27 -85.94
N CYS A 396 6.44 28.86 -84.75
CA CYS A 396 7.20 30.01 -84.23
C CYS A 396 8.29 29.68 -83.20
N ASN A 397 8.12 28.63 -82.40
CA ASN A 397 9.14 28.08 -81.51
C ASN A 397 10.10 27.14 -82.27
N GLY A 398 9.78 26.81 -83.54
CA GLY A 398 10.62 26.06 -84.46
C GLY A 398 10.66 24.56 -84.13
N ASN A 399 9.65 24.08 -83.42
CA ASN A 399 9.61 22.73 -82.85
C ASN A 399 9.00 21.69 -83.82
N GLY A 400 8.54 22.10 -85.01
CA GLY A 400 7.93 21.23 -86.00
C GLY A 400 6.42 21.03 -85.83
N VAL A 401 5.76 21.77 -84.92
CA VAL A 401 4.33 21.71 -84.64
C VAL A 401 3.69 23.06 -84.99
N PRO A 402 2.50 23.10 -85.62
CA PRO A 402 1.80 24.35 -85.87
C PRO A 402 1.35 25.09 -84.59
N ASP A 403 1.64 26.39 -84.46
CA ASP A 403 1.39 27.25 -83.28
C ASP A 403 -0.07 27.21 -82.77
N GLU A 404 -1.03 27.03 -83.69
CA GLU A 404 -2.46 26.98 -83.38
C GLU A 404 -2.87 25.73 -82.59
N CYS A 405 -2.01 24.71 -82.59
CA CYS A 405 -2.18 23.47 -81.86
C CYS A 405 -1.67 23.56 -80.40
N GLU A 406 -1.12 24.71 -79.98
CA GLU A 406 -0.41 24.86 -78.70
C GLU A 406 -1.10 25.83 -77.71
N LEU A 407 -2.29 26.36 -78.01
CA LEU A 407 -2.93 27.44 -77.22
C LEU A 407 -3.86 26.98 -76.08
N SER A 408 -4.28 25.71 -76.06
CA SER A 408 -5.28 25.23 -75.09
C SER A 408 -4.58 24.61 -73.87
N GLY A 409 -4.52 25.37 -72.78
CA GLY A 409 -3.95 24.92 -71.50
C GLY A 409 -2.52 25.40 -71.22
N ASN A 410 -1.87 26.02 -72.21
CA ASN A 410 -0.50 26.54 -72.12
C ASN A 410 -0.49 28.06 -72.31
N ASP A 411 -1.52 28.79 -71.87
CA ASP A 411 -1.59 30.27 -71.90
C ASP A 411 -2.30 30.74 -70.62
N CYS A 412 -1.66 30.51 -69.48
CA CYS A 412 -2.23 30.76 -68.15
C CYS A 412 -2.46 32.25 -67.88
N ASN A 413 -1.62 33.10 -68.48
CA ASN A 413 -1.75 34.55 -68.41
C ASN A 413 -2.75 35.12 -69.46
N THR A 414 -3.29 34.26 -70.33
CA THR A 414 -4.32 34.53 -71.37
C THR A 414 -3.94 35.56 -72.42
N ASN A 415 -2.65 35.67 -72.74
CA ASN A 415 -2.12 36.68 -73.65
C ASN A 415 -2.15 36.28 -75.13
N GLY A 416 -2.52 35.03 -75.44
CA GLY A 416 -2.63 34.49 -76.79
C GLY A 416 -1.32 33.97 -77.39
N SER A 417 -0.33 33.70 -76.54
CA SER A 417 0.95 33.05 -76.87
C SER A 417 1.15 31.90 -75.88
N PRO A 418 1.80 30.78 -76.27
CA PRO A 418 2.11 29.73 -75.31
C PRO A 418 3.07 30.21 -74.20
N ASP A 419 2.86 29.80 -72.95
CA ASP A 419 3.60 30.20 -71.74
C ASP A 419 5.12 29.96 -71.89
N GLU A 420 5.52 28.88 -72.55
CA GLU A 420 6.92 28.55 -72.85
C GLU A 420 7.56 29.57 -73.83
N CYS A 421 6.78 30.14 -74.75
CA CYS A 421 7.21 31.24 -75.61
C CYS A 421 7.38 32.54 -74.82
N ASP A 422 6.61 32.75 -73.74
CA ASP A 422 6.76 33.91 -72.85
C ASP A 422 8.02 33.81 -71.97
N VAL A 423 8.31 32.62 -71.44
CA VAL A 423 9.55 32.35 -70.67
C VAL A 423 10.78 32.44 -71.59
N ALA A 424 10.72 31.86 -72.79
CA ALA A 424 11.82 31.91 -73.78
C ALA A 424 12.07 33.31 -74.36
N ALA A 425 11.02 34.13 -74.51
CA ALA A 425 11.14 35.54 -74.89
C ALA A 425 11.61 36.45 -73.74
N GLY A 426 11.66 35.94 -72.51
CA GLY A 426 12.06 36.66 -71.30
C GLY A 426 11.03 37.68 -70.82
N THR A 427 9.75 37.45 -71.12
CA THR A 427 8.63 38.33 -70.72
C THR A 427 8.00 37.93 -69.39
N SER A 428 8.30 36.73 -68.86
CA SER A 428 7.86 36.20 -67.56
C SER A 428 8.98 35.43 -66.83
N SER A 429 8.94 35.37 -65.49
CA SER A 429 9.90 34.65 -64.63
C SER A 429 9.44 33.22 -64.33
N ASP A 430 10.38 32.28 -64.20
CA ASP A 430 10.17 30.84 -63.90
C ASP A 430 11.33 30.38 -62.97
N CYS A 431 11.09 30.34 -61.66
CA CYS A 431 12.09 29.98 -60.64
C CYS A 431 12.19 28.47 -60.41
N GLN A 432 11.12 27.73 -60.65
CA GLN A 432 11.10 26.26 -60.66
C GLN A 432 11.11 25.80 -62.12
N PRO A 433 12.26 25.59 -62.81
CA PRO A 433 12.38 25.53 -64.27
C PRO A 433 11.47 24.49 -64.95
N ASN A 434 10.18 24.80 -65.04
CA ASN A 434 9.05 23.92 -65.32
C ASN A 434 8.27 24.44 -66.55
N GLY A 435 8.64 25.63 -67.06
CA GLY A 435 8.03 26.25 -68.24
C GLY A 435 6.75 27.03 -67.95
N LEU A 436 6.35 27.16 -66.67
CA LEU A 436 5.22 27.95 -66.20
C LEU A 436 5.73 29.27 -65.57
N PRO A 437 5.10 30.41 -65.90
CA PRO A 437 5.38 31.65 -65.20
C PRO A 437 5.03 31.59 -63.71
N ASP A 438 5.92 32.09 -62.83
CA ASP A 438 5.72 32.13 -61.37
C ASP A 438 4.36 32.76 -60.97
N GLU A 439 3.90 33.77 -61.73
CA GLU A 439 2.63 34.47 -61.51
C GLU A 439 1.38 33.59 -61.73
N CYS A 440 1.53 32.45 -62.40
CA CYS A 440 0.48 31.47 -62.59
C CYS A 440 0.40 30.45 -61.43
N GLU A 441 1.33 30.51 -60.47
CA GLU A 441 1.48 29.53 -59.37
C GLU A 441 1.15 30.12 -57.98
N LEU A 442 0.79 31.42 -57.91
CA LEU A 442 0.63 32.17 -56.65
C LEU A 442 -0.67 31.94 -55.87
N VAL A 443 -1.67 31.24 -56.43
CA VAL A 443 -3.03 31.25 -55.85
C VAL A 443 -3.15 30.37 -54.59
N GLN A 444 -2.14 29.52 -54.30
CA GLN A 444 -2.13 28.64 -53.12
C GLN A 444 -0.75 28.42 -52.44
N ASN A 445 0.36 28.89 -53.03
CA ASN A 445 1.73 28.55 -52.60
C ASN A 445 2.59 29.79 -52.31
N ASP A 446 2.06 30.85 -51.69
CA ASP A 446 2.85 32.05 -51.30
C ASP A 446 2.40 32.50 -49.90
N CYS A 447 2.86 31.77 -48.88
CA CYS A 447 2.43 31.96 -47.50
C CYS A 447 2.99 33.24 -46.86
N ASN A 448 4.16 33.70 -47.33
CA ASN A 448 4.79 34.95 -46.88
C ASN A 448 4.34 36.18 -47.72
N ILE A 449 3.54 35.97 -48.77
CA ILE A 449 2.93 36.99 -49.64
C ILE A 449 3.99 37.87 -50.31
N ASN A 450 5.13 37.29 -50.67
CA ASN A 450 6.26 38.03 -51.26
C ASN A 450 6.21 38.08 -52.80
N GLY A 451 5.27 37.35 -53.42
CA GLY A 451 5.08 37.28 -54.87
C GLY A 451 5.96 36.26 -55.58
N ALA A 452 6.55 35.32 -54.85
CA ALA A 452 7.20 34.11 -55.33
C ALA A 452 6.53 32.88 -54.70
N PRO A 453 6.50 31.73 -55.39
CA PRO A 453 6.06 30.49 -54.77
C PRO A 453 6.97 30.07 -53.61
N ASP A 454 6.41 29.46 -52.57
CA ASP A 454 7.10 29.02 -51.33
C ASP A 454 8.32 28.13 -51.64
N GLU A 455 8.24 27.28 -52.67
CA GLU A 455 9.35 26.43 -53.10
C GLU A 455 10.57 27.21 -53.61
N CYS A 456 10.37 28.45 -54.06
CA CYS A 456 11.43 29.36 -54.49
C CYS A 456 12.10 30.08 -53.31
N ASP A 457 11.51 29.99 -52.11
CA ASP A 457 12.01 30.58 -50.87
C ASP A 457 12.72 29.57 -49.94
N LEU A 458 12.71 28.27 -50.27
CA LEU A 458 13.28 27.19 -49.44
C LEU A 458 14.81 27.25 -49.29
N ALA A 459 15.51 27.94 -50.20
CA ALA A 459 16.96 27.96 -50.24
C ALA A 459 17.58 28.72 -49.05
N GLY A 460 17.77 28.02 -47.92
CA GLY A 460 18.35 28.53 -46.69
C GLY A 460 17.35 29.07 -45.67
N ASN A 461 16.05 28.86 -45.89
CA ASN A 461 14.96 29.29 -45.01
C ASN A 461 13.95 28.15 -44.73
N ASP A 462 14.38 26.89 -44.80
CA ASP A 462 13.59 25.70 -44.41
C ASP A 462 14.54 24.79 -43.63
N CYS A 463 14.58 25.00 -42.32
CA CYS A 463 15.55 24.34 -41.44
C CYS A 463 15.09 22.97 -40.92
N ASN A 464 13.78 22.70 -40.91
CA ASN A 464 13.18 21.41 -40.57
C ASN A 464 12.94 20.49 -41.80
N ALA A 465 13.20 21.00 -43.01
CA ALA A 465 13.09 20.31 -44.30
C ALA A 465 11.66 19.82 -44.61
N ASN A 466 10.65 20.54 -44.15
CA ASN A 466 9.24 20.18 -44.35
C ASN A 466 8.66 20.72 -45.68
N GLY A 467 9.43 21.51 -46.44
CA GLY A 467 9.01 22.10 -47.71
C GLY A 467 8.20 23.40 -47.58
N LEU A 468 8.23 24.05 -46.41
CA LEU A 468 7.69 25.38 -46.17
C LEU A 468 8.82 26.33 -45.71
N PRO A 469 8.77 27.62 -46.08
CA PRO A 469 9.68 28.59 -45.50
C PRO A 469 9.41 28.82 -44.02
N ASP A 470 10.46 28.85 -43.18
CA ASP A 470 10.40 29.03 -41.73
C ASP A 470 9.54 30.24 -41.32
N GLU A 471 9.61 31.34 -42.09
CA GLU A 471 8.82 32.59 -41.85
C GLU A 471 7.30 32.35 -41.85
N CYS A 472 6.83 31.31 -42.54
CA CYS A 472 5.43 30.92 -42.56
C CYS A 472 4.99 30.14 -41.31
N GLU A 473 5.96 29.69 -40.51
CA GLU A 473 5.74 28.83 -39.35
C GLU A 473 6.05 29.52 -38.01
N LEU A 474 6.81 30.63 -38.04
CA LEU A 474 7.21 31.41 -36.85
C LEU A 474 6.05 31.79 -35.93
N SER A 475 4.84 32.00 -36.47
CA SER A 475 3.69 32.38 -35.63
C SER A 475 3.18 31.28 -34.70
N ALA A 476 3.58 30.03 -34.93
CA ALA A 476 3.16 28.85 -34.16
C ALA A 476 4.34 28.01 -33.61
N GLY A 477 5.58 28.24 -34.06
CA GLY A 477 6.75 27.44 -33.67
C GLY A 477 7.99 28.23 -33.28
N ASP A 478 7.85 29.47 -32.79
CA ASP A 478 8.92 30.29 -32.21
C ASP A 478 8.46 30.80 -30.82
N CYS A 479 8.57 29.95 -29.81
CA CYS A 479 8.07 30.24 -28.46
C CYS A 479 8.94 31.26 -27.70
N ASN A 480 10.24 31.32 -28.00
CA ASN A 480 11.19 32.27 -27.40
C ASN A 480 11.19 33.64 -28.14
N ALA A 481 10.44 33.75 -29.24
CA ALA A 481 10.27 34.92 -30.08
C ALA A 481 11.59 35.50 -30.61
N ASN A 482 12.57 34.63 -30.90
CA ASN A 482 13.89 35.03 -31.37
C ASN A 482 13.97 35.18 -32.91
N GLY A 483 12.92 34.76 -33.63
CA GLY A 483 12.81 34.78 -35.08
C GLY A 483 13.33 33.52 -35.78
N THR A 484 13.53 32.44 -35.05
CA THR A 484 13.96 31.10 -35.51
C THR A 484 12.94 30.08 -35.01
N LEU A 485 12.67 29.03 -35.78
CA LEU A 485 11.81 27.95 -35.29
C LEU A 485 12.50 27.18 -34.15
N ASP A 486 11.70 26.77 -33.18
CA ASP A 486 12.09 26.03 -31.98
C ASP A 486 12.90 24.76 -32.34
N GLU A 487 12.43 23.95 -33.28
CA GLU A 487 13.14 22.76 -33.78
C GLU A 487 14.52 23.10 -34.37
N CYS A 488 14.65 24.29 -34.95
CA CYS A 488 15.87 24.74 -35.59
C CYS A 488 16.86 25.33 -34.59
N ASP A 489 16.37 25.94 -33.50
CA ASP A 489 17.18 26.30 -32.35
C ASP A 489 17.78 25.05 -31.69
N ILE A 490 16.99 23.98 -31.57
CA ILE A 490 17.44 22.69 -31.03
C ILE A 490 18.50 22.07 -31.96
N PHE A 491 18.24 22.00 -33.27
CA PHE A 491 19.19 21.45 -34.25
C PHE A 491 20.50 22.24 -34.32
N ALA A 492 20.42 23.58 -34.20
CA ALA A 492 21.58 24.46 -34.18
C ALA A 492 22.33 24.48 -32.84
N LEU A 493 21.79 23.81 -31.81
CA LEU A 493 22.29 23.82 -30.43
C LEU A 493 22.35 25.23 -29.83
N THR A 494 21.44 26.12 -30.25
CA THR A 494 21.27 27.47 -29.71
C THR A 494 20.33 27.50 -28.52
N SER A 495 19.36 26.57 -28.48
CA SER A 495 18.54 26.29 -27.29
C SER A 495 18.60 24.79 -26.94
N PRO A 496 18.76 24.43 -25.65
CA PRO A 496 18.73 23.05 -25.21
C PRO A 496 17.29 22.49 -25.20
N ASP A 497 17.16 21.21 -25.54
CA ASP A 497 15.96 20.40 -25.37
C ASP A 497 16.41 19.10 -24.68
N CYS A 498 16.10 19.00 -23.39
CA CYS A 498 16.45 17.85 -22.57
C CYS A 498 15.44 16.70 -22.73
N GLN A 499 14.18 17.03 -23.00
CA GLN A 499 13.07 16.10 -23.14
C GLN A 499 12.77 16.01 -24.64
N PRO A 500 13.42 15.14 -25.43
CA PRO A 500 13.46 15.22 -26.90
C PRO A 500 12.06 15.23 -27.56
N ASN A 501 11.38 16.37 -27.48
CA ASN A 501 9.96 16.62 -27.72
C ASN A 501 9.79 17.76 -28.75
N GLY A 502 10.89 18.41 -29.14
CA GLY A 502 10.93 19.47 -30.14
C GLY A 502 10.65 20.86 -29.57
N VAL A 503 10.58 21.02 -28.25
CA VAL A 503 10.33 22.29 -27.54
C VAL A 503 11.58 22.65 -26.72
N PRO A 504 12.14 23.84 -26.88
CA PRO A 504 13.24 24.31 -26.05
C PRO A 504 12.91 24.35 -24.56
N ASP A 505 13.87 23.97 -23.70
CA ASP A 505 13.77 23.98 -22.23
C ASP A 505 13.21 25.33 -21.72
N GLU A 506 13.66 26.45 -22.28
CA GLU A 506 13.24 27.82 -21.91
C GLU A 506 11.76 28.15 -22.20
N CYS A 507 11.11 27.35 -23.03
CA CYS A 507 9.70 27.47 -23.36
C CYS A 507 8.79 26.57 -22.51
N GLU A 508 9.39 25.70 -21.70
CA GLU A 508 8.68 24.76 -20.83
C GLU A 508 8.67 25.19 -19.35
N LEU A 509 9.24 26.36 -19.03
CA LEU A 509 9.45 26.81 -17.65
C LEU A 509 8.15 27.13 -16.87
N LEU A 510 7.02 27.36 -17.55
CA LEU A 510 5.80 27.81 -16.87
C LEU A 510 5.20 26.70 -15.99
N GLY A 511 5.44 26.79 -14.69
CA GLY A 511 4.94 25.82 -13.71
C GLY A 511 5.70 24.49 -13.68
N LYS A 512 6.88 24.45 -14.32
CA LYS A 512 7.80 23.30 -14.34
C LYS A 512 9.26 23.72 -14.09
N ASP A 513 9.48 24.84 -13.42
CA ASP A 513 10.81 25.30 -12.95
C ASP A 513 10.60 25.90 -11.55
N CYS A 514 10.51 25.01 -10.57
CA CYS A 514 10.21 25.36 -9.19
C CYS A 514 11.42 25.94 -8.45
N ASN A 515 12.63 25.51 -8.79
CA ASN A 515 13.87 25.99 -8.18
C ASN A 515 14.38 27.31 -8.84
N THR A 516 13.71 27.76 -9.92
CA THR A 516 13.94 29.02 -10.64
C THR A 516 15.32 29.15 -11.26
N ASN A 517 15.88 28.02 -11.71
CA ASN A 517 17.22 27.95 -12.30
C ASN A 517 17.23 28.08 -13.84
N ASP A 518 16.07 28.34 -14.45
CA ASP A 518 15.82 28.41 -15.89
C ASP A 518 16.01 27.05 -16.62
N VAL A 519 15.85 25.92 -15.91
CA VAL A 519 15.86 24.55 -16.43
C VAL A 519 14.58 23.85 -15.97
N PRO A 520 13.85 23.14 -16.85
CA PRO A 520 12.67 22.40 -16.42
C PRO A 520 12.98 21.32 -15.38
N ASP A 521 12.07 21.10 -14.44
CA ASP A 521 12.21 20.18 -13.30
C ASP A 521 12.58 18.76 -13.73
N ASP A 522 11.91 18.20 -14.73
CA ASP A 522 12.24 16.89 -15.33
C ASP A 522 13.68 16.83 -15.88
N CYS A 523 14.20 17.95 -16.39
CA CYS A 523 15.57 18.05 -16.87
C CYS A 523 16.57 18.06 -15.71
N ASP A 524 16.22 18.73 -14.61
CA ASP A 524 17.04 18.74 -13.41
C ASP A 524 17.13 17.36 -12.79
N ILE A 525 16.01 16.62 -12.74
CA ILE A 525 15.96 15.22 -12.32
C ILE A 525 16.82 14.35 -13.25
N ALA A 526 16.60 14.41 -14.55
CA ALA A 526 17.32 13.58 -15.53
C ALA A 526 18.83 13.84 -15.55
N ARG A 527 19.27 15.05 -15.22
CA ARG A 527 20.68 15.45 -15.12
C ARG A 527 21.27 15.22 -13.72
N GLY A 528 20.45 14.84 -12.73
CA GLY A 528 20.83 14.70 -11.33
C GLY A 528 21.21 16.02 -10.65
N ALA A 529 20.67 17.14 -11.15
CA ALA A 529 20.84 18.47 -10.59
C ALA A 529 19.92 18.70 -9.38
N SER A 530 18.70 18.15 -9.44
CA SER A 530 17.78 18.07 -8.31
C SER A 530 17.41 16.60 -8.04
N PRO A 531 17.33 16.18 -6.77
CA PRO A 531 16.91 14.83 -6.41
C PRO A 531 15.40 14.66 -6.58
N ASP A 532 14.99 13.44 -6.89
CA ASP A 532 13.60 12.93 -6.88
C ASP A 532 13.70 11.54 -6.24
N ASP A 533 13.87 11.53 -4.91
CA ASP A 533 14.19 10.30 -4.18
C ASP A 533 13.00 9.32 -4.23
N ASN A 534 11.75 9.82 -4.26
CA ASN A 534 10.53 9.00 -4.32
C ASN A 534 10.11 8.61 -5.75
N GLY A 535 10.81 9.13 -6.78
CA GLY A 535 10.63 8.77 -8.19
C GLY A 535 9.30 9.26 -8.76
N ASN A 536 8.78 10.37 -8.24
CA ASN A 536 7.44 10.84 -8.52
C ASN A 536 7.35 11.89 -9.65
N GLY A 537 8.51 12.24 -10.24
CA GLY A 537 8.66 13.20 -11.33
C GLY A 537 8.60 14.66 -10.88
N ILE A 538 8.63 14.94 -9.58
CA ILE A 538 8.71 16.27 -8.99
C ILE A 538 9.99 16.31 -8.17
N PRO A 539 10.86 17.32 -8.36
CA PRO A 539 12.06 17.44 -7.54
C PRO A 539 11.69 17.56 -6.06
N ASP A 540 12.47 16.93 -5.17
CA ASP A 540 12.17 16.90 -3.72
C ASP A 540 12.02 18.33 -3.14
N GLU A 541 12.82 19.28 -3.63
CA GLU A 541 12.78 20.70 -3.22
C GLU A 541 11.52 21.46 -3.68
N CYS A 542 10.67 20.80 -4.45
CA CYS A 542 9.49 21.33 -5.11
C CYS A 542 8.21 20.61 -4.73
N GLU A 543 8.33 19.60 -3.87
CA GLU A 543 7.17 18.99 -3.25
C GLU A 543 6.38 20.02 -2.44
N PRO A 544 5.04 19.93 -2.45
CA PRO A 544 4.23 20.79 -1.60
C PRO A 544 4.60 20.57 -0.13
N GLU A 545 4.65 21.67 0.62
CA GLU A 545 4.88 21.61 2.07
C GLU A 545 3.82 20.71 2.72
N PRO A 546 4.23 19.67 3.47
CA PRO A 546 3.30 18.78 4.14
C PRO A 546 2.43 19.54 5.15
N CYS A 547 1.18 19.11 5.33
CA CYS A 547 0.32 19.64 6.37
C CYS A 547 0.86 19.27 7.76
N LEU A 548 0.59 20.09 8.78
CA LEU A 548 0.98 19.78 10.15
C LEU A 548 -0.15 19.00 10.82
N ALA A 549 0.05 17.70 11.04
CA ALA A 549 -0.86 16.86 11.79
C ALA A 549 -0.53 16.95 13.29
N ASP A 550 -1.44 17.52 14.07
CA ASP A 550 -1.31 17.52 15.53
C ASP A 550 -1.86 16.21 16.12
N TYR A 551 -1.40 15.85 17.32
CA TYR A 551 -1.86 14.63 17.98
C TYR A 551 -3.31 14.76 18.46
N SER A 552 -4.06 13.67 18.35
CA SER A 552 -5.43 13.58 18.89
C SER A 552 -5.43 13.22 20.38
N TYR A 553 -4.53 12.32 20.80
CA TYR A 553 -4.42 11.87 22.19
C TYR A 553 -2.96 11.68 22.61
N ARG A 554 -2.73 11.79 23.91
CA ARG A 554 -1.44 11.50 24.54
C ARG A 554 -1.60 10.33 25.50
N LEU A 555 -0.79 9.31 25.31
CA LEU A 555 -0.76 8.10 26.13
C LEU A 555 0.33 8.27 27.20
N VAL A 556 -0.11 8.55 28.43
CA VAL A 556 0.76 8.67 29.60
C VAL A 556 0.30 7.63 30.61
N PRO A 557 1.09 6.58 30.85
CA PRO A 557 0.77 5.61 31.89
C PRO A 557 0.66 6.29 33.25
N ALA A 558 -0.30 5.85 34.06
CA ALA A 558 -0.52 6.42 35.39
C ALA A 558 0.67 6.20 36.34
N ALA A 559 1.44 5.13 36.11
CA ALA A 559 2.60 4.74 36.90
C ALA A 559 3.95 5.23 36.33
N ALA A 560 3.97 5.93 35.20
CA ALA A 560 5.23 6.32 34.56
C ALA A 560 6.00 7.39 35.37
N ASP A 561 7.25 7.09 35.72
CA ASP A 561 8.18 7.89 36.49
C ASP A 561 9.43 8.32 35.68
N ASP A 562 10.22 9.26 36.23
CA ASP A 562 11.42 9.80 35.57
C ASP A 562 12.46 8.71 35.28
N GLY A 563 12.76 8.48 34.01
CA GLY A 563 13.73 7.47 33.59
C GLY A 563 13.12 6.13 33.17
N ASP A 564 11.80 6.03 33.09
CA ASP A 564 11.11 4.82 32.62
C ASP A 564 11.21 4.62 31.11
N TYR A 565 11.48 5.70 30.37
CA TYR A 565 11.58 5.72 28.90
C TYR A 565 10.32 5.17 28.23
N THR A 566 9.15 5.54 28.75
CA THR A 566 7.85 5.19 28.18
C THR A 566 7.75 5.67 26.74
N GLY A 567 7.28 4.81 25.83
CA GLY A 567 7.23 5.13 24.40
C GLY A 567 8.56 4.87 23.70
N TYR A 568 9.44 4.06 24.30
CA TYR A 568 10.64 3.53 23.63
C TYR A 568 10.28 2.51 22.54
N SER A 569 9.21 1.74 22.77
CA SER A 569 8.62 0.87 21.78
C SER A 569 7.11 1.06 21.81
N VAL A 570 6.47 1.02 20.65
CA VAL A 570 5.03 1.18 20.50
C VAL A 570 4.51 0.24 19.43
N ALA A 571 3.28 -0.24 19.58
CA ALA A 571 2.58 -1.01 18.57
C ALA A 571 1.07 -0.74 18.66
N ILE A 572 0.33 -0.95 17.56
CA ILE A 572 -1.12 -0.77 17.51
C ILE A 572 -1.77 -1.82 16.61
N SER A 573 -2.91 -2.34 17.05
CA SER A 573 -3.76 -3.20 16.25
C SER A 573 -5.22 -2.82 16.51
N GLY A 574 -5.85 -2.23 15.50
CA GLY A 574 -7.20 -1.69 15.61
C GLY A 574 -7.32 -0.69 16.76
N GLY A 575 -8.12 -1.02 17.76
CA GLY A 575 -8.38 -0.18 18.93
C GLY A 575 -7.45 -0.39 20.12
N VAL A 576 -6.41 -1.21 20.00
CA VAL A 576 -5.47 -1.55 21.08
C VAL A 576 -4.08 -1.04 20.74
N ALA A 577 -3.46 -0.31 21.66
CA ALA A 577 -2.09 0.18 21.54
C ALA A 577 -1.26 -0.28 22.74
N ILE A 578 -0.02 -0.69 22.49
CA ILE A 578 0.93 -1.08 23.55
C ILE A 578 2.10 -0.11 23.56
N VAL A 579 2.50 0.30 24.75
CA VAL A 579 3.59 1.26 24.98
C VAL A 579 4.59 0.63 25.96
N GLY A 580 5.81 0.40 25.49
CA GLY A 580 6.91 -0.14 26.29
C GLY A 580 7.65 0.94 27.08
N ALA A 581 8.05 0.59 28.30
CA ALA A 581 8.79 1.41 29.24
C ALA A 581 9.91 0.58 29.89
N TYR A 582 10.99 0.34 29.16
CA TYR A 582 12.04 -0.60 29.58
C TYR A 582 12.83 -0.14 30.82
N GLY A 583 12.78 1.16 31.12
CA GLY A 583 13.52 1.80 32.21
C GLY A 583 12.84 1.67 33.57
N ASP A 584 11.53 1.34 33.56
CA ASP A 584 10.67 1.25 34.74
C ASP A 584 11.30 0.41 35.84
N ASP A 585 11.36 0.98 37.05
CA ASP A 585 12.07 0.41 38.18
C ASP A 585 11.21 0.01 39.38
N ASP A 586 9.88 -0.04 39.20
CA ASP A 586 8.92 -0.38 40.26
C ASP A 586 9.11 -1.81 40.80
N HIS A 587 9.60 -2.72 39.95
CA HIS A 587 9.85 -4.12 40.28
C HIS A 587 11.35 -4.46 40.36
N GLY A 588 12.20 -3.44 40.51
CA GLY A 588 13.65 -3.55 40.58
C GLY A 588 14.30 -2.66 39.53
N SER A 589 15.56 -2.27 39.73
CA SER A 589 16.25 -1.32 38.82
C SER A 589 16.12 -1.71 37.34
N SER A 590 15.37 -0.92 36.56
CA SER A 590 15.09 -1.18 35.14
C SER A 590 14.58 -2.61 34.88
N SER A 591 13.65 -3.08 35.72
CA SER A 591 12.86 -4.28 35.45
C SER A 591 12.08 -4.15 34.15
N GLY A 592 11.57 -2.96 33.88
CA GLY A 592 10.78 -2.61 32.71
C GLY A 592 9.30 -2.98 32.84
N SER A 593 8.47 -2.29 32.06
CA SER A 593 7.01 -2.40 32.03
C SER A 593 6.49 -2.28 30.60
N ALA A 594 5.27 -2.79 30.36
CA ALA A 594 4.51 -2.48 29.15
C ALA A 594 3.07 -2.11 29.52
N TYR A 595 2.52 -1.11 28.85
CA TYR A 595 1.20 -0.55 29.14
C TYR A 595 0.29 -0.72 27.95
N VAL A 596 -0.92 -1.25 28.18
CA VAL A 596 -1.95 -1.43 27.16
C VAL A 596 -2.96 -0.31 27.27
N PHE A 597 -3.23 0.34 26.15
CA PHE A 597 -4.29 1.33 25.99
C PHE A 597 -5.34 0.81 25.03
N ARG A 598 -6.61 0.99 25.37
CA ARG A 598 -7.74 0.66 24.50
C ARG A 598 -8.57 1.90 24.20
N THR A 599 -9.14 1.96 23.00
CA THR A 599 -10.12 2.99 22.65
C THR A 599 -11.56 2.46 22.70
N ASP A 600 -12.46 3.29 23.23
CA ASP A 600 -13.91 3.06 23.21
C ASP A 600 -14.63 3.93 22.15
N GLY A 601 -13.86 4.54 21.24
CA GLY A 601 -14.34 5.50 20.25
C GLY A 601 -14.40 6.94 20.77
N SER A 602 -14.56 7.16 22.07
CA SER A 602 -14.59 8.50 22.69
C SER A 602 -13.21 8.98 23.17
N GLY A 603 -12.29 8.05 23.43
CA GLY A 603 -10.91 8.35 23.76
C GLY A 603 -10.06 7.08 23.93
N TRP A 604 -8.82 7.28 24.38
CA TRP A 604 -7.91 6.21 24.77
C TRP A 604 -7.77 6.16 26.28
N HIS A 605 -7.89 4.97 26.86
CA HIS A 605 -7.72 4.73 28.28
C HIS A 605 -6.70 3.62 28.51
N GLU A 606 -5.92 3.74 29.59
CA GLU A 606 -5.05 2.66 30.05
C GLU A 606 -5.93 1.50 30.53
N GLU A 607 -5.82 0.37 29.85
CA GLU A 607 -6.57 -0.86 30.14
C GLU A 607 -5.79 -1.77 31.10
N ALA A 608 -4.46 -1.88 30.90
CA ALA A 608 -3.63 -2.77 31.71
C ALA A 608 -2.18 -2.31 31.80
N HIS A 609 -1.56 -2.70 32.92
CA HIS A 609 -0.11 -2.66 33.14
C HIS A 609 0.39 -4.10 33.15
N LEU A 610 1.17 -4.46 32.13
CA LEU A 610 1.70 -5.81 31.93
C LEU A 610 3.04 -5.96 32.63
N LEU A 611 3.12 -6.99 33.47
CA LEU A 611 4.31 -7.38 34.21
C LEU A 611 4.39 -8.91 34.22
N PRO A 612 5.51 -9.52 33.78
CA PRO A 612 5.66 -10.96 33.87
C PRO A 612 5.87 -11.40 35.33
N ALA A 613 5.39 -12.60 35.67
CA ALA A 613 5.41 -13.11 37.05
C ALA A 613 6.84 -13.29 37.62
N ASP A 614 7.82 -13.43 36.75
CA ASP A 614 9.24 -13.63 37.05
C ASP A 614 10.10 -12.38 36.75
N VAL A 615 9.48 -11.21 36.58
CA VAL A 615 10.20 -9.96 36.29
C VAL A 615 11.33 -9.72 37.31
N GLY A 616 12.53 -9.55 36.78
CA GLY A 616 13.76 -9.33 37.51
C GLY A 616 14.36 -7.95 37.27
N ALA A 617 15.20 -7.52 38.22
CA ALA A 617 15.92 -6.26 38.09
C ALA A 617 16.92 -6.32 36.91
N GLY A 618 16.74 -5.41 35.95
CA GLY A 618 17.61 -5.27 34.79
C GLY A 618 17.19 -6.08 33.58
N ASP A 619 16.06 -6.79 33.62
CA ASP A 619 15.54 -7.60 32.50
C ASP A 619 15.08 -6.71 31.33
N ARG A 620 14.70 -5.46 31.62
CA ARG A 620 14.23 -4.46 30.65
C ARG A 620 13.06 -4.95 29.82
N PHE A 621 12.05 -5.49 30.48
CA PHE A 621 10.77 -5.83 29.88
C PHE A 621 10.13 -4.58 29.23
N GLY A 622 9.50 -4.71 28.06
CA GLY A 622 9.02 -3.56 27.28
C GLY A 622 10.09 -2.93 26.39
N TRP A 623 11.22 -3.62 26.17
CA TRP A 623 12.26 -3.19 25.22
C TRP A 623 11.73 -3.15 23.78
N SER A 624 10.96 -4.17 23.40
CA SER A 624 10.26 -4.27 22.13
C SER A 624 8.84 -4.76 22.42
N VAL A 625 7.86 -4.26 21.67
CA VAL A 625 6.45 -4.62 21.82
C VAL A 625 5.82 -4.80 20.44
N ASP A 626 4.89 -5.74 20.32
CA ASP A 626 3.97 -5.84 19.19
C ASP A 626 2.60 -6.37 19.64
N VAL A 627 1.57 -6.11 18.85
CA VAL A 627 0.19 -6.52 19.15
C VAL A 627 -0.56 -6.93 17.88
N SER A 628 -1.30 -8.04 17.95
CA SER A 628 -2.17 -8.51 16.87
C SER A 628 -3.51 -8.91 17.47
N GLY A 629 -4.52 -8.06 17.27
CA GLY A 629 -5.82 -8.18 17.93
C GLY A 629 -5.68 -8.15 19.45
N GLU A 630 -5.99 -9.29 20.08
CA GLU A 630 -6.04 -9.48 21.54
C GLU A 630 -4.82 -10.23 22.10
N VAL A 631 -3.73 -10.29 21.32
CA VAL A 631 -2.48 -10.94 21.71
C VAL A 631 -1.34 -9.91 21.64
N ALA A 632 -0.57 -9.84 22.72
CA ALA A 632 0.55 -8.94 22.88
C ALA A 632 1.86 -9.73 23.03
N LEU A 633 2.92 -9.25 22.39
CA LEU A 633 4.26 -9.83 22.48
C LEU A 633 5.24 -8.77 22.99
N ILE A 634 5.96 -9.08 24.07
CA ILE A 634 6.87 -8.15 24.73
C ILE A 634 8.24 -8.77 24.96
N GLY A 635 9.30 -8.08 24.53
CA GLY A 635 10.68 -8.48 24.74
C GLY A 635 11.26 -8.01 26.08
N ALA A 636 12.04 -8.89 26.72
CA ALA A 636 12.88 -8.61 27.88
C ALA A 636 14.33 -9.01 27.56
N VAL A 637 15.02 -8.10 26.89
CA VAL A 637 16.26 -8.38 26.17
C VAL A 637 17.44 -8.80 27.06
N TYR A 638 17.40 -8.50 28.36
CA TYR A 638 18.48 -8.83 29.31
C TYR A 638 18.08 -9.86 30.36
N ASP A 639 16.89 -10.45 30.24
CA ASP A 639 16.45 -11.56 31.08
C ASP A 639 17.51 -12.68 31.08
N ALA A 640 17.80 -13.19 32.28
CA ALA A 640 18.93 -14.08 32.53
C ALA A 640 18.52 -15.46 33.07
N ASP A 641 17.27 -15.86 32.86
CA ASP A 641 16.72 -17.09 33.43
C ASP A 641 17.28 -18.37 32.81
N GLN A 642 17.59 -18.35 31.50
CA GLN A 642 18.26 -19.47 30.83
C GLN A 642 19.77 -19.42 31.07
N VAL A 643 20.43 -18.35 30.62
CA VAL A 643 21.83 -18.02 30.86
C VAL A 643 22.02 -16.50 30.92
N THR A 644 23.22 -16.02 31.25
CA THR A 644 23.47 -14.58 31.43
C THR A 644 23.07 -13.77 30.20
N ASN A 645 22.04 -12.93 30.35
CA ASN A 645 21.52 -12.03 29.32
C ASN A 645 21.25 -12.75 27.99
N SER A 646 20.72 -13.98 28.04
CA SER A 646 20.21 -14.62 26.82
C SER A 646 18.98 -13.92 26.27
N GLY A 647 18.22 -13.23 27.14
CA GLY A 647 16.97 -12.57 26.80
C GLY A 647 15.78 -13.54 26.79
N SER A 648 14.58 -12.97 26.85
CA SER A 648 13.29 -13.66 26.86
C SER A 648 12.25 -12.82 26.11
N ALA A 649 11.17 -13.45 25.64
CA ALA A 649 9.97 -12.76 25.15
C ALA A 649 8.73 -13.35 25.82
N TYR A 650 7.69 -12.54 26.01
CA TYR A 650 6.50 -12.91 26.75
C TYR A 650 5.25 -12.66 25.91
N VAL A 651 4.33 -13.61 25.92
CA VAL A 651 3.03 -13.50 25.25
C VAL A 651 1.97 -13.26 26.30
N PHE A 652 1.17 -12.22 26.10
CA PHE A 652 -0.04 -11.96 26.89
C PHE A 652 -1.27 -12.04 25.98
N ARG A 653 -2.34 -12.62 26.50
CA ARG A 653 -3.63 -12.73 25.79
C ARG A 653 -4.73 -12.08 26.62
N PHE A 654 -5.59 -11.32 25.97
CA PHE A 654 -6.79 -10.80 26.59
C PHE A 654 -7.90 -11.87 26.58
N ASP A 655 -8.46 -12.18 27.75
CA ASP A 655 -9.52 -13.19 27.93
C ASP A 655 -10.95 -12.61 27.83
N GLY A 656 -11.06 -11.33 27.44
CA GLY A 656 -12.30 -10.57 27.44
C GLY A 656 -12.47 -9.65 28.66
N ALA A 657 -11.67 -9.83 29.71
CA ALA A 657 -11.67 -8.98 30.91
C ALA A 657 -10.27 -8.57 31.37
N HIS A 658 -9.26 -9.44 31.23
CA HIS A 658 -7.91 -9.24 31.72
C HIS A 658 -6.87 -9.71 30.71
N TRP A 659 -5.71 -9.07 30.74
CA TRP A 659 -4.52 -9.55 30.05
C TRP A 659 -3.79 -10.57 30.92
N ILE A 660 -3.68 -11.80 30.42
CA ILE A 660 -3.05 -12.93 31.13
C ILE A 660 -1.75 -13.29 30.42
N GLN A 661 -0.67 -13.49 31.17
CA GLN A 661 0.57 -14.03 30.63
C GLN A 661 0.33 -15.48 30.16
N GLU A 662 0.28 -15.67 28.84
CA GLU A 662 0.04 -16.96 28.20
C GLU A 662 1.33 -17.79 28.10
N ALA A 663 2.46 -17.15 27.78
CA ALA A 663 3.72 -17.85 27.60
C ALA A 663 4.95 -16.99 27.93
N LYS A 664 6.05 -17.67 28.33
CA LYS A 664 7.42 -17.17 28.28
C LYS A 664 8.18 -17.96 27.21
N LEU A 665 8.76 -17.25 26.25
CA LEU A 665 9.48 -17.78 25.12
C LEU A 665 10.98 -17.63 25.35
N LEU A 666 11.70 -18.72 25.09
CA LEU A 666 13.15 -18.82 25.17
C LEU A 666 13.65 -19.45 23.87
N ALA A 667 14.80 -19.00 23.36
CA ALA A 667 15.48 -19.70 22.28
C ALA A 667 15.96 -21.08 22.75
N GLU A 668 15.67 -22.15 22.01
CA GLU A 668 16.08 -23.51 22.37
C GLU A 668 17.59 -23.67 22.54
N ASP A 669 18.36 -22.88 21.78
CA ASP A 669 19.82 -22.81 21.75
C ASP A 669 20.37 -21.52 22.39
N GLY A 670 19.54 -20.76 23.11
CA GLY A 670 19.90 -19.48 23.71
C GLY A 670 21.21 -19.52 24.50
N ALA A 671 22.15 -18.67 24.10
CA ALA A 671 23.47 -18.51 24.70
C ALA A 671 23.62 -17.14 25.39
N SER A 672 24.76 -16.95 26.06
CA SER A 672 24.98 -15.72 26.83
C SER A 672 25.20 -14.53 25.90
N TYR A 673 24.43 -13.46 26.13
CA TYR A 673 24.46 -12.22 25.35
C TYR A 673 23.87 -12.28 23.94
N ASP A 674 23.11 -13.32 23.59
CA ASP A 674 22.40 -13.38 22.29
C ASP A 674 21.30 -12.31 22.18
N LEU A 675 20.76 -11.88 23.33
CA LEU A 675 19.74 -10.84 23.47
C LEU A 675 18.44 -11.17 22.72
N PHE A 676 17.92 -12.39 22.89
CA PHE A 676 16.59 -12.77 22.43
C PHE A 676 15.53 -11.82 23.00
N GLY A 677 14.59 -11.39 22.15
CA GLY A 677 13.62 -10.34 22.52
C GLY A 677 14.09 -8.92 22.17
N TYR A 678 15.21 -8.78 21.45
CA TYR A 678 15.69 -7.47 20.99
C TYR A 678 14.67 -6.76 20.08
N SER A 679 14.05 -7.53 19.19
CA SER A 679 12.96 -7.12 18.32
C SER A 679 11.90 -8.22 18.31
N VAL A 680 10.63 -7.84 18.15
CA VAL A 680 9.50 -8.77 18.14
C VAL A 680 8.52 -8.34 17.05
N ALA A 681 7.86 -9.33 16.43
CA ALA A 681 6.75 -9.10 15.52
C ALA A 681 5.74 -10.25 15.60
N LEU A 682 4.46 -9.96 15.41
CA LEU A 682 3.33 -10.85 15.64
C LEU A 682 2.29 -10.68 14.53
N SER A 683 1.90 -11.78 13.89
CA SER A 683 0.81 -11.82 12.92
C SER A 683 -0.03 -13.06 13.16
N GLY A 684 -1.22 -12.87 13.74
CA GLY A 684 -2.12 -13.96 14.10
C GLY A 684 -1.45 -14.99 15.02
N ASN A 685 -1.35 -16.23 14.54
CA ASN A 685 -0.79 -17.37 15.28
C ASN A 685 0.72 -17.58 15.07
N THR A 686 1.40 -16.65 14.41
CA THR A 686 2.85 -16.71 14.18
C THR A 686 3.51 -15.48 14.78
N LEU A 687 4.63 -15.69 15.46
CA LEU A 687 5.47 -14.61 15.95
C LEU A 687 6.94 -14.84 15.61
N VAL A 688 7.68 -13.74 15.56
CA VAL A 688 9.13 -13.72 15.30
C VAL A 688 9.82 -12.94 16.38
N VAL A 689 10.92 -13.49 16.90
CA VAL A 689 11.75 -12.85 17.93
C VAL A 689 13.20 -12.76 17.46
N GLY A 690 13.74 -11.55 17.42
CA GLY A 690 15.13 -11.28 17.04
C GLY A 690 16.11 -11.46 18.20
N ALA A 691 17.30 -11.98 17.87
CA ALA A 691 18.46 -12.12 18.75
C ALA A 691 19.70 -11.62 18.00
N ARG A 692 19.90 -10.30 18.01
CA ARG A 692 20.87 -9.61 17.14
C ARG A 692 22.35 -9.94 17.37
N TYR A 693 22.68 -10.62 18.47
CA TYR A 693 24.06 -10.96 18.83
C TYR A 693 24.31 -12.47 18.89
N GLU A 694 23.36 -13.26 18.36
CA GLU A 694 23.56 -14.69 18.17
C GLU A 694 24.81 -14.95 17.31
N ASP A 695 25.58 -15.99 17.68
CA ASP A 695 26.95 -16.20 17.23
C ASP A 695 27.15 -17.41 16.27
N ASP A 696 26.11 -18.20 15.95
CA ASP A 696 26.24 -19.47 15.20
C ASP A 696 26.71 -19.26 13.76
N ALA A 697 26.20 -18.22 13.09
CA ALA A 697 26.61 -17.86 11.72
C ALA A 697 27.93 -17.05 11.69
N GLY A 698 28.37 -16.53 12.84
CA GLY A 698 29.53 -15.65 12.98
C GLY A 698 29.37 -14.78 14.22
N SER A 699 30.46 -14.21 14.73
CA SER A 699 30.37 -13.38 15.95
C SER A 699 29.45 -12.19 15.74
N ASN A 700 28.39 -12.05 16.53
CA ASN A 700 27.32 -11.06 16.38
C ASN A 700 26.67 -11.07 14.98
N ALA A 701 26.61 -12.23 14.31
CA ALA A 701 25.94 -12.35 13.02
C ALA A 701 24.43 -12.18 13.19
N GLY A 702 23.88 -12.68 14.30
CA GLY A 702 22.48 -12.54 14.68
C GLY A 702 21.58 -13.63 14.08
N ALA A 703 20.41 -13.79 14.69
CA ALA A 703 19.38 -14.74 14.29
C ALA A 703 17.98 -14.18 14.60
N ALA A 704 16.96 -14.79 13.98
CA ALA A 704 15.56 -14.60 14.37
C ALA A 704 14.88 -15.96 14.55
N TYR A 705 13.92 -16.05 15.46
CA TYR A 705 13.26 -17.30 15.81
C TYR A 705 11.77 -17.18 15.57
N VAL A 706 11.21 -18.12 14.82
CA VAL A 706 9.78 -18.17 14.52
C VAL A 706 9.11 -19.15 15.47
N PHE A 707 8.03 -18.71 16.11
CA PHE A 707 7.17 -19.55 16.92
C PHE A 707 5.77 -19.58 16.30
N GLY A 708 5.14 -20.74 16.34
CA GLY A 708 3.73 -20.90 15.98
C GLY A 708 2.90 -21.33 17.18
N PHE A 709 1.63 -20.91 17.17
CA PHE A 709 0.62 -21.31 18.13
C PHE A 709 -0.18 -22.50 17.57
N ASP A 710 -0.20 -23.62 18.31
CA ASP A 710 -0.90 -24.86 17.91
C ASP A 710 -2.36 -24.94 18.41
N GLY A 711 -2.92 -23.81 18.86
CA GLY A 711 -4.23 -23.73 19.53
C GLY A 711 -4.13 -23.86 21.05
N SER A 712 -3.02 -24.37 21.59
CA SER A 712 -2.83 -24.55 23.04
C SER A 712 -1.53 -23.95 23.59
N ARG A 713 -0.48 -23.90 22.77
CA ARG A 713 0.85 -23.44 23.19
C ARG A 713 1.63 -22.83 22.04
N TRP A 714 2.54 -21.95 22.40
CA TRP A 714 3.59 -21.45 21.52
C TRP A 714 4.77 -22.41 21.50
N SER A 715 5.29 -22.73 20.32
CA SER A 715 6.50 -23.55 20.17
C SER A 715 7.40 -23.05 19.05
N GLN A 716 8.71 -23.18 19.21
CA GLN A 716 9.69 -22.74 18.22
C GLN A 716 9.61 -23.63 16.97
N HIS A 717 9.24 -23.05 15.83
CA HIS A 717 9.13 -23.75 14.55
C HIS A 717 10.44 -23.65 13.74
N ALA A 718 11.13 -22.50 13.80
CA ALA A 718 12.33 -22.28 13.02
C ALA A 718 13.32 -21.30 13.69
N LYS A 719 14.60 -21.46 13.35
CA LYS A 719 15.66 -20.45 13.52
C LYS A 719 16.05 -19.97 12.12
N LEU A 720 15.97 -18.67 11.90
CA LEU A 720 16.31 -17.97 10.66
C LEU A 720 17.66 -17.29 10.83
N THR A 721 18.53 -17.48 9.84
CA THR A 721 19.88 -16.89 9.78
C THR A 721 20.17 -16.53 8.34
N ALA A 722 20.70 -15.33 8.09
CA ALA A 722 21.12 -14.92 6.75
C ALA A 722 22.03 -15.97 6.09
N SER A 723 21.75 -16.30 4.83
CA SER A 723 22.51 -17.30 4.06
C SER A 723 24.00 -16.96 3.89
N ASP A 724 24.34 -15.68 3.99
CA ASP A 724 25.68 -15.10 3.95
C ASP A 724 26.07 -14.40 5.26
N GLY A 725 25.36 -14.68 6.36
CA GLY A 725 25.58 -14.05 7.66
C GLY A 725 27.05 -14.03 8.08
N ALA A 726 27.54 -12.85 8.44
CA ALA A 726 28.91 -12.59 8.79
C ALA A 726 29.04 -11.86 10.14
N ARG A 727 30.30 -11.65 10.55
CA ARG A 727 30.59 -11.04 11.85
C ARG A 727 30.15 -9.58 11.89
N ASP A 728 29.44 -9.22 12.96
CA ASP A 728 28.92 -7.87 13.21
C ASP A 728 27.83 -7.41 12.20
N ASP A 729 27.12 -8.33 11.54
CA ASP A 729 25.99 -8.02 10.64
C ASP A 729 24.70 -7.66 11.40
N PHE A 730 24.55 -8.18 12.63
CA PHE A 730 23.42 -7.92 13.53
C PHE A 730 22.04 -8.28 12.96
N PHE A 731 21.93 -9.40 12.25
CA PHE A 731 20.66 -9.94 11.78
C PHE A 731 19.66 -10.15 12.94
N GLY A 732 18.40 -9.77 12.75
CA GLY A 732 17.40 -9.79 13.84
C GLY A 732 17.40 -8.50 14.67
N SER A 733 18.10 -7.45 14.22
CA SER A 733 18.02 -6.11 14.82
C SER A 733 16.62 -5.50 14.70
N ALA A 734 15.90 -5.79 13.61
CA ALA A 734 14.51 -5.46 13.41
C ALA A 734 13.83 -6.65 12.72
N VAL A 735 12.58 -6.93 13.06
CA VAL A 735 11.78 -8.02 12.48
C VAL A 735 10.37 -7.49 12.22
N ALA A 736 9.76 -7.94 11.13
CA ALA A 736 8.35 -7.67 10.81
C ALA A 736 7.76 -8.91 10.13
N ILE A 737 6.46 -9.14 10.33
CA ILE A 737 5.74 -10.29 9.77
C ILE A 737 4.34 -9.88 9.31
N ALA A 738 3.98 -10.26 8.09
CA ALA A 738 2.62 -10.17 7.57
C ALA A 738 2.28 -11.47 6.85
N GLY A 739 1.35 -12.24 7.42
CA GLY A 739 1.02 -13.58 6.94
C GLY A 739 2.27 -14.47 6.85
N ASP A 740 2.56 -14.91 5.64
CA ASP A 740 3.59 -15.87 5.27
C ASP A 740 4.97 -15.23 5.06
N THR A 741 5.07 -13.89 5.14
CA THR A 741 6.27 -13.13 4.82
C THR A 741 6.89 -12.54 6.08
N VAL A 742 8.16 -12.84 6.30
CA VAL A 742 8.98 -12.31 7.39
C VAL A 742 10.11 -11.48 6.80
N VAL A 743 10.29 -10.25 7.29
CA VAL A 743 11.38 -9.36 6.89
C VAL A 743 12.28 -9.13 8.09
N ILE A 744 13.60 -9.29 7.91
CA ILE A 744 14.57 -9.21 9.00
C ILE A 744 15.72 -8.30 8.60
N GLY A 745 15.95 -7.28 9.43
CA GLY A 745 17.02 -6.32 9.26
C GLY A 745 18.38 -6.80 9.79
N ALA A 746 19.45 -6.47 9.06
CA ALA A 746 20.85 -6.68 9.39
C ALA A 746 21.65 -5.39 9.09
N PRO A 747 21.55 -4.36 9.93
CA PRO A 747 22.13 -3.04 9.66
C PRO A 747 23.67 -3.02 9.62
N GLY A 748 24.32 -4.10 10.06
CA GLY A 748 25.77 -4.27 9.97
C GLY A 748 26.26 -4.85 8.65
N GLY A 749 25.37 -5.25 7.73
CA GLY A 749 25.74 -5.82 6.43
C GLY A 749 26.71 -4.96 5.62
N ASP A 750 27.62 -5.62 4.90
CA ASP A 750 28.80 -4.98 4.31
C ASP A 750 28.77 -4.89 2.77
N ASP A 751 27.66 -5.26 2.12
CA ASP A 751 27.57 -5.45 0.66
C ASP A 751 27.90 -4.19 -0.16
N HIS A 752 27.44 -3.02 0.27
CA HIS A 752 27.72 -1.72 -0.36
C HIS A 752 28.71 -0.85 0.45
N GLY A 753 29.53 -1.51 1.27
CA GLY A 753 30.50 -0.86 2.17
C GLY A 753 30.23 -1.22 3.62
N THR A 754 31.21 -0.94 4.48
CA THR A 754 31.13 -1.35 5.89
C THR A 754 29.88 -0.80 6.58
N ALA A 755 29.06 -1.66 7.17
CA ALA A 755 27.78 -1.33 7.80
C ALA A 755 26.86 -0.50 6.88
N SER A 756 26.83 -0.83 5.59
CA SER A 756 25.84 -0.29 4.65
C SER A 756 24.45 -0.82 4.94
N GLY A 757 24.38 -2.04 5.48
CA GLY A 757 23.15 -2.69 5.94
C GLY A 757 22.50 -3.58 4.88
N SER A 758 21.61 -4.44 5.32
CA SER A 758 20.83 -5.37 4.49
C SER A 758 19.50 -5.70 5.18
N ALA A 759 18.51 -6.12 4.41
CA ALA A 759 17.31 -6.79 4.93
C ALA A 759 17.10 -8.11 4.19
N TYR A 760 16.52 -9.10 4.86
CA TYR A 760 16.28 -10.42 4.28
C TYR A 760 14.80 -10.74 4.37
N VAL A 761 14.26 -11.30 3.29
CA VAL A 761 12.88 -11.74 3.21
C VAL A 761 12.85 -13.26 3.28
N TYR A 762 12.03 -13.77 4.17
CA TYR A 762 11.73 -15.19 4.34
C TYR A 762 10.25 -15.42 4.04
N HIS A 763 9.97 -16.48 3.29
CA HIS A 763 8.61 -16.92 2.99
C HIS A 763 8.36 -18.30 3.57
N SER A 764 7.18 -18.51 4.15
CA SER A 764 6.73 -19.83 4.61
C SER A 764 6.17 -20.64 3.45
N ASN A 765 6.58 -21.90 3.28
CA ASN A 765 5.96 -22.83 2.33
C ASN A 765 5.04 -23.86 3.01
N GLY A 766 4.48 -23.50 4.18
CA GLY A 766 3.64 -24.37 5.01
C GLY A 766 4.42 -25.40 5.85
N ALA A 767 5.63 -25.78 5.43
CA ALA A 767 6.48 -26.71 6.18
C ALA A 767 7.74 -26.05 6.79
N THR A 768 8.28 -25.04 6.11
CA THR A 768 9.56 -24.41 6.43
C THR A 768 9.57 -22.94 6.01
N TRP A 769 10.45 -22.17 6.64
CA TRP A 769 10.78 -20.81 6.24
C TRP A 769 12.01 -20.82 5.32
N VAL A 770 11.89 -20.20 4.16
CA VAL A 770 12.95 -20.15 3.14
C VAL A 770 13.32 -18.70 2.87
N GLU A 771 14.61 -18.38 2.88
CA GLU A 771 15.11 -17.08 2.44
C GLU A 771 14.79 -16.89 0.94
N SER A 772 13.85 -16.00 0.65
CA SER A 772 13.38 -15.72 -0.71
C SER A 772 14.15 -14.58 -1.37
N ALA A 773 14.65 -13.63 -0.58
CA ALA A 773 15.41 -12.50 -1.10
C ALA A 773 16.32 -11.84 -0.05
N LYS A 774 17.35 -11.15 -0.56
CA LYS A 774 18.14 -10.17 0.16
C LYS A 774 17.87 -8.80 -0.47
N LEU A 775 17.38 -7.86 0.34
CA LEU A 775 17.11 -6.47 -0.03
C LEU A 775 18.33 -5.61 0.29
N LEU A 776 18.73 -4.81 -0.68
CA LEU A 776 19.81 -3.83 -0.60
C LEU A 776 19.29 -2.49 -1.14
N SER A 777 19.71 -1.38 -0.55
CA SER A 777 19.46 -0.06 -1.12
C SER A 777 20.33 0.16 -2.37
N ALA A 778 19.72 0.68 -3.45
CA ALA A 778 20.41 0.95 -4.70
C ALA A 778 21.56 1.97 -4.58
N ASP A 779 21.43 2.93 -3.67
CA ASP A 779 22.38 3.99 -3.33
C ASP A 779 23.13 3.74 -2.01
N GLY A 780 23.03 2.53 -1.45
CA GLY A 780 23.63 2.18 -0.17
C GLY A 780 25.12 2.53 -0.09
N ALA A 781 25.51 3.11 1.04
CA ALA A 781 26.87 3.52 1.34
C ALA A 781 27.32 3.06 2.73
N ALA A 782 28.62 3.08 2.96
CA ALA A 782 29.20 2.63 4.22
C ALA A 782 28.70 3.47 5.41
N GLY A 783 28.05 2.80 6.36
CA GLY A 783 27.54 3.38 7.60
C GLY A 783 26.08 3.81 7.54
N ASP A 784 25.37 3.61 6.43
CA ASP A 784 23.96 4.01 6.29
C ASP A 784 23.02 3.23 7.21
N GLY A 785 23.40 1.99 7.58
CA GLY A 785 22.63 1.17 8.52
C GLY A 785 21.29 0.68 7.99
N PHE A 786 21.17 0.43 6.68
CA PHE A 786 19.96 -0.11 6.05
C PHE A 786 19.49 -1.41 6.74
N GLY A 787 18.20 -1.50 7.07
CA GLY A 787 17.67 -2.61 7.88
C GLY A 787 17.69 -2.34 9.38
N CYS A 788 17.87 -1.09 9.81
CA CYS A 788 17.73 -0.72 11.22
C CYS A 788 16.29 -0.80 11.74
N ALA A 789 15.33 -0.61 10.85
CA ALA A 789 13.90 -0.75 11.06
C ALA A 789 13.29 -1.37 9.81
N VAL A 790 12.30 -2.23 9.98
CA VAL A 790 11.58 -2.89 8.90
C VAL A 790 10.11 -2.95 9.25
N ASP A 791 9.24 -2.82 8.26
CA ASP A 791 7.84 -3.16 8.39
C ASP A 791 7.30 -3.73 7.08
N VAL A 792 6.28 -4.58 7.16
CA VAL A 792 5.71 -5.28 6.01
C VAL A 792 4.18 -5.31 6.07
N SER A 793 3.56 -4.94 4.96
CA SER A 793 2.14 -5.09 4.71
C SER A 793 1.93 -5.84 3.38
N PRO A 794 0.72 -6.33 3.07
CA PRO A 794 0.46 -7.00 1.80
C PRO A 794 0.92 -6.15 0.60
N GLY A 795 1.92 -6.63 -0.15
CA GLY A 795 2.44 -5.98 -1.36
C GLY A 795 3.49 -4.88 -1.14
N LEU A 796 3.75 -4.46 0.10
CA LEU A 796 4.72 -3.39 0.40
C LEU A 796 5.61 -3.75 1.60
N THR A 797 6.91 -3.54 1.44
CA THR A 797 7.91 -3.65 2.51
C THR A 797 8.66 -2.34 2.61
N VAL A 798 8.79 -1.83 3.82
CA VAL A 798 9.52 -0.59 4.12
C VAL A 798 10.75 -0.92 4.93
N VAL A 799 11.91 -0.39 4.53
CA VAL A 799 13.18 -0.58 5.23
C VAL A 799 13.84 0.76 5.54
N GLY A 800 14.14 1.01 6.81
CA GLY A 800 14.81 2.23 7.27
C GLY A 800 16.34 2.16 7.17
N ALA A 801 16.97 3.31 6.94
CA ALA A 801 18.41 3.55 6.98
C ALA A 801 18.70 4.92 7.63
N HIS A 802 18.60 4.99 8.95
CA HIS A 802 18.62 6.27 9.67
C HIS A 802 19.94 7.03 9.63
N TYR A 803 21.04 6.41 9.17
CA TYR A 803 22.32 7.08 8.96
C TYR A 803 22.63 7.38 7.50
N ALA A 804 21.71 7.07 6.58
CA ALA A 804 21.83 7.48 5.18
C ALA A 804 22.05 9.00 5.10
N SER A 805 22.98 9.40 4.22
CA SER A 805 23.36 10.81 4.08
C SER A 805 22.69 11.47 2.86
N SER A 806 21.35 11.46 2.82
CA SER A 806 20.52 12.01 1.74
C SER A 806 19.30 12.74 2.33
N PRO A 807 19.14 14.06 2.16
CA PRO A 807 20.03 14.99 1.43
C PRO A 807 21.23 15.50 2.27
N ALA A 808 21.22 15.32 3.60
CA ALA A 808 22.26 15.83 4.49
C ALA A 808 22.96 14.71 5.28
N GLN A 809 24.04 15.04 6.00
CA GLN A 809 24.78 14.03 6.77
C GLN A 809 23.89 13.40 7.83
N ASN A 810 23.65 12.08 7.74
CA ASN A 810 22.77 11.34 8.63
C ASN A 810 21.36 11.96 8.75
N SER A 811 20.84 12.56 7.68
CA SER A 811 19.42 12.96 7.62
C SER A 811 18.51 11.74 7.60
N GLY A 812 19.01 10.60 7.10
CA GLY A 812 18.30 9.33 7.06
C GLY A 812 17.42 9.14 5.82
N ALA A 813 17.01 7.91 5.57
CA ALA A 813 16.12 7.53 4.45
C ALA A 813 15.31 6.27 4.81
N ALA A 814 14.19 6.06 4.11
CA ALA A 814 13.45 4.81 4.10
C ALA A 814 13.27 4.32 2.66
N TYR A 815 13.18 3.01 2.45
CA TYR A 815 13.15 2.42 1.12
C TYR A 815 11.94 1.52 0.97
N LEU A 816 11.26 1.62 -0.17
CA LEU A 816 10.05 0.90 -0.47
C LEU A 816 10.37 -0.25 -1.42
N PHE A 817 9.97 -1.45 -1.05
CA PHE A 817 10.13 -2.66 -1.85
C PHE A 817 8.77 -3.32 -2.06
N SER A 818 8.58 -3.91 -3.25
CA SER A 818 7.42 -4.73 -3.55
C SER A 818 7.86 -5.98 -4.32
N PHE A 819 7.14 -7.08 -4.12
CA PHE A 819 7.30 -8.28 -4.94
C PHE A 819 6.45 -8.17 -6.21
N THR A 820 7.06 -8.22 -7.39
CA THR A 820 6.33 -8.13 -8.68
C THR A 820 7.05 -8.94 -9.74
N GLY A 821 6.30 -9.73 -10.53
CA GLY A 821 6.86 -10.54 -11.62
C GLY A 821 7.85 -11.62 -11.14
N GLY A 822 7.73 -12.08 -9.89
CA GLY A 822 8.62 -13.07 -9.29
C GLY A 822 9.90 -12.50 -8.66
N GLU A 823 10.09 -11.19 -8.66
CA GLU A 823 11.28 -10.54 -8.09
C GLU A 823 10.92 -9.41 -7.10
N TRP A 824 11.81 -9.18 -6.14
CA TRP A 824 11.74 -8.03 -5.24
C TRP A 824 12.37 -6.81 -5.91
N VAL A 825 11.58 -5.74 -6.05
CA VAL A 825 12.00 -4.50 -6.72
C VAL A 825 11.91 -3.34 -5.73
N GLN A 826 12.97 -2.54 -5.64
CA GLN A 826 12.93 -1.25 -4.94
C GLN A 826 12.05 -0.29 -5.77
N ARG A 827 10.89 0.08 -5.23
CA ARG A 827 9.90 0.96 -5.88
C ARG A 827 10.14 2.44 -5.68
N GLY A 828 10.85 2.80 -4.61
CA GLY A 828 11.16 4.19 -4.32
C GLY A 828 11.99 4.30 -3.06
N LYS A 829 12.43 5.53 -2.78
CA LYS A 829 13.09 5.94 -1.54
C LYS A 829 12.31 7.13 -0.99
N LEU A 830 12.12 7.16 0.32
CA LEU A 830 11.48 8.24 1.04
C LEU A 830 12.54 8.99 1.84
N SER A 831 12.48 10.31 1.77
CA SER A 831 13.31 11.24 2.52
C SER A 831 12.48 12.44 2.92
N ALA A 832 12.86 13.13 4.00
CA ALA A 832 12.31 14.43 4.32
C ALA A 832 12.90 15.47 3.34
N ALA A 833 12.05 16.20 2.62
CA ALA A 833 12.46 17.23 1.66
C ALA A 833 13.32 18.33 2.32
N ASP A 834 13.04 18.65 3.58
CA ASP A 834 13.81 19.59 4.40
C ASP A 834 14.77 18.91 5.38
N GLY A 835 15.05 17.62 5.17
CA GLY A 835 15.90 16.81 6.04
C GLY A 835 17.27 17.45 6.29
N GLN A 836 17.55 17.74 7.56
CA GLN A 836 18.80 18.31 8.04
C GLN A 836 19.74 17.24 8.57
N ALA A 837 20.97 17.65 8.86
CA ALA A 837 21.96 16.73 9.38
C ALA A 837 21.57 16.25 10.78
N GLN A 838 21.57 14.93 10.97
CA GLN A 838 21.23 14.26 12.24
C GLN A 838 19.74 14.22 12.59
N ASP A 839 18.85 14.34 11.60
CA ASP A 839 17.40 14.16 11.82
C ASP A 839 17.03 12.68 11.97
N TYR A 840 17.86 11.78 11.44
CA TYR A 840 17.73 10.34 11.56
C TYR A 840 16.39 9.78 11.05
N PHE A 841 15.88 10.30 9.94
CA PHE A 841 14.72 9.78 9.23
C PHE A 841 14.89 8.29 8.90
N GLY A 842 13.87 7.47 9.15
CA GLY A 842 13.96 6.02 8.99
C GLY A 842 14.46 5.29 10.24
N THR A 843 14.48 5.97 11.40
CA THR A 843 14.78 5.32 12.69
C THR A 843 13.72 4.29 13.05
N SER A 844 12.46 4.60 12.74
CA SER A 844 11.34 3.68 12.78
C SER A 844 10.49 3.84 11.51
N VAL A 845 9.83 2.77 11.10
CA VAL A 845 8.96 2.74 9.92
C VAL A 845 7.71 1.93 10.27
N ALA A 846 6.56 2.34 9.75
CA ALA A 846 5.31 1.58 9.82
C ALA A 846 4.50 1.77 8.55
N THR A 847 3.82 0.71 8.08
CA THR A 847 3.02 0.70 6.86
C THR A 847 1.66 0.04 7.08
N SER A 848 0.63 0.63 6.49
CA SER A 848 -0.72 0.06 6.48
C SER A 848 -1.43 0.53 5.22
N GLY A 849 -1.70 -0.39 4.29
CA GLY A 849 -2.33 -0.06 3.02
C GLY A 849 -1.48 0.90 2.19
N SER A 850 -2.07 2.04 1.80
CA SER A 850 -1.41 3.10 1.02
C SER A 850 -0.70 4.16 1.87
N THR A 851 -0.56 3.96 3.18
CA THR A 851 0.08 4.92 4.08
C THR A 851 1.37 4.33 4.66
N VAL A 852 2.42 5.15 4.69
CA VAL A 852 3.70 4.87 5.34
C VAL A 852 4.01 6.01 6.31
N VAL A 853 4.36 5.66 7.55
CA VAL A 853 4.83 6.62 8.55
C VAL A 853 6.29 6.32 8.87
N VAL A 854 7.13 7.36 8.82
CA VAL A 854 8.57 7.25 9.06
C VAL A 854 8.99 8.20 10.17
N GLY A 855 9.64 7.66 11.20
CA GLY A 855 10.15 8.42 12.33
C GLY A 855 11.50 9.08 12.06
N ALA A 856 11.64 10.34 12.50
CA ALA A 856 12.85 11.15 12.48
C ALA A 856 13.08 11.76 13.88
N GLU A 857 13.71 10.99 14.78
CA GLU A 857 13.85 11.35 16.20
C GLU A 857 14.69 12.63 16.46
N GLY A 858 15.53 13.00 15.49
CA GLY A 858 16.48 14.10 15.59
C GLY A 858 15.97 15.41 14.98
N ASP A 859 14.85 15.34 14.26
CA ASP A 859 14.25 16.45 13.52
C ASP A 859 13.95 17.63 14.46
N ASP A 860 14.23 18.84 13.96
CA ASP A 860 14.17 20.08 14.72
C ASP A 860 12.98 21.00 14.43
N ASP A 861 12.03 20.58 13.59
CA ASP A 861 10.81 21.34 13.25
C ASP A 861 9.89 21.58 14.46
N GLY A 862 9.79 20.59 15.35
CA GLY A 862 9.11 20.71 16.66
C GLY A 862 9.93 21.46 17.73
N GLY A 863 11.11 21.97 17.37
CA GLY A 863 12.14 22.48 18.27
C GLY A 863 13.36 21.56 18.28
N TYR A 864 14.52 22.05 18.78
CA TYR A 864 15.80 21.31 18.74
C TYR A 864 15.68 19.83 19.17
N ASN A 865 15.82 18.91 18.22
CA ASN A 865 15.69 17.46 18.42
C ASN A 865 14.40 17.06 19.16
N ALA A 866 13.30 17.76 18.90
CA ALA A 866 11.98 17.38 19.42
C ALA A 866 11.50 16.08 18.74
N GLY A 867 11.93 15.86 17.50
CA GLY A 867 11.57 14.72 16.67
C GLY A 867 10.23 14.90 15.96
N VAL A 868 10.07 14.22 14.82
CA VAL A 868 8.90 14.26 13.95
C VAL A 868 8.61 12.86 13.41
N ALA A 869 7.34 12.55 13.13
CA ALA A 869 7.00 11.43 12.26
C ALA A 869 6.42 11.96 10.94
N HIS A 870 7.04 11.60 9.83
CA HIS A 870 6.65 12.00 8.48
C HIS A 870 5.66 10.98 7.90
N VAL A 871 4.59 11.45 7.28
CA VAL A 871 3.52 10.60 6.71
C VAL A 871 3.50 10.74 5.20
N PHE A 872 3.65 9.60 4.53
CA PHE A 872 3.60 9.47 3.08
C PHE A 872 2.36 8.69 2.69
N HIS A 873 1.69 9.15 1.63
CA HIS A 873 0.51 8.49 1.06
C HIS A 873 0.74 8.15 -0.41
N PHE A 874 0.23 7.01 -0.85
CA PHE A 874 0.25 6.60 -2.24
C PHE A 874 -1.03 7.05 -2.95
N ASP A 875 -0.92 7.99 -3.90
CA ASP A 875 -2.05 8.60 -4.62
C ASP A 875 -2.65 7.73 -5.74
N GLY A 876 -2.17 6.49 -5.90
CA GLY A 876 -2.51 5.58 -6.98
C GLY A 876 -1.48 5.52 -8.12
N ALA A 877 -0.54 6.46 -8.16
CA ALA A 877 0.58 6.46 -9.09
C ALA A 877 1.94 6.61 -8.38
N LYS A 878 2.01 7.42 -7.33
CA LYS A 878 3.25 7.82 -6.66
C LYS A 878 3.08 8.01 -5.15
N TRP A 879 4.21 7.95 -4.44
CA TRP A 879 4.29 8.30 -3.02
C TRP A 879 4.54 9.79 -2.88
N VAL A 880 3.77 10.44 -2.01
CA VAL A 880 3.87 11.89 -1.73
C VAL A 880 3.93 12.10 -0.22
N GLY A 881 4.85 12.95 0.25
CA GLY A 881 4.87 13.40 1.63
C GLY A 881 3.70 14.35 1.88
N GLN A 882 2.72 13.94 2.69
CA GLN A 882 1.48 14.69 2.86
C GLN A 882 1.36 15.35 4.23
N ALA A 883 1.89 14.73 5.30
CA ALA A 883 1.81 15.30 6.63
C ALA A 883 3.10 15.14 7.46
N LYS A 884 3.30 16.08 8.38
CA LYS A 884 4.26 15.97 9.49
C LYS A 884 3.50 15.86 10.80
N ALA A 885 3.61 14.71 11.45
CA ALA A 885 3.04 14.44 12.76
C ALA A 885 3.95 15.00 13.86
N LEU A 886 3.46 16.05 14.51
CA LEU A 886 4.18 16.83 15.52
C LEU A 886 3.45 16.80 16.85
N ALA A 887 4.19 16.84 17.95
CA ALA A 887 3.61 17.08 19.26
C ALA A 887 3.59 18.59 19.54
N ALA A 888 2.42 19.23 19.62
CA ALA A 888 2.33 20.66 19.97
C ALA A 888 2.88 20.99 21.37
N ASP A 889 2.99 20.01 22.27
CA ASP A 889 3.67 20.12 23.56
C ASP A 889 5.15 19.67 23.54
N GLY A 890 5.68 19.36 22.35
CA GLY A 890 7.04 18.90 22.12
C GLY A 890 8.08 19.87 22.65
N TYR A 891 8.95 19.36 23.52
CA TYR A 891 10.10 20.07 24.04
C TYR A 891 11.40 19.59 23.39
N GLN A 892 12.45 20.39 23.57
CA GLN A 892 13.81 20.05 23.13
C GLN A 892 14.26 18.68 23.66
N GLY A 893 14.57 17.77 22.73
CA GLY A 893 15.12 16.45 23.03
C GLY A 893 14.08 15.44 23.51
N ASP A 894 12.82 15.54 23.06
CA ASP A 894 11.74 14.60 23.40
C ASP A 894 11.78 13.34 22.51
N SER A 895 12.40 13.45 21.33
CA SER A 895 12.67 12.36 20.38
C SER A 895 11.41 11.63 19.91
N LEU A 896 10.37 12.41 19.55
CA LEU A 896 9.19 11.89 18.87
C LEU A 896 9.59 11.21 17.55
N GLY A 897 8.99 10.07 17.23
CA GLY A 897 9.35 9.28 16.04
C GLY A 897 10.45 8.26 16.29
N PHE A 898 10.88 8.06 17.54
CA PHE A 898 11.80 6.97 17.89
C PHE A 898 11.21 5.60 17.54
N SER A 899 9.92 5.42 17.86
CA SER A 899 9.15 4.22 17.54
C SER A 899 7.81 4.62 16.96
N VAL A 900 7.34 3.91 15.94
CA VAL A 900 6.08 4.17 15.26
C VAL A 900 5.36 2.84 15.07
N GLY A 901 4.05 2.83 15.29
CA GLY A 901 3.15 1.76 14.86
C GLY A 901 1.96 2.35 14.11
N LEU A 902 1.44 1.63 13.12
CA LEU A 902 0.35 2.09 12.27
C LEU A 902 -0.69 0.98 12.09
N SER A 903 -1.96 1.31 12.29
CA SER A 903 -3.07 0.39 12.01
C SER A 903 -4.19 1.17 11.31
N GLY A 904 -4.42 0.87 10.04
CA GLY A 904 -5.33 1.67 9.21
C GLY A 904 -4.82 3.12 9.10
N GLY A 905 -5.68 4.09 9.41
CA GLY A 905 -5.36 5.52 9.44
C GLY A 905 -4.96 6.07 10.81
N THR A 906 -4.64 5.22 11.78
CA THR A 906 -4.24 5.64 13.14
C THR A 906 -2.80 5.22 13.43
N ALA A 907 -1.94 6.19 13.75
CA ALA A 907 -0.57 5.95 14.16
C ALA A 907 -0.37 6.18 15.66
N VAL A 908 0.44 5.33 16.29
CA VAL A 908 1.02 5.55 17.61
C VAL A 908 2.49 5.93 17.42
N VAL A 909 2.92 7.06 17.97
CA VAL A 909 4.29 7.54 17.86
C VAL A 909 4.88 7.75 19.25
N GLY A 910 5.99 7.06 19.51
CA GLY A 910 6.72 7.12 20.77
C GLY A 910 7.67 8.33 20.84
N ALA A 911 7.76 8.91 22.03
CA ALA A 911 8.67 9.99 22.40
C ALA A 911 9.27 9.70 23.79
N TYR A 912 10.24 8.80 23.81
CA TYR A 912 10.77 8.19 25.04
C TYR A 912 11.54 9.16 25.98
N TYR A 913 11.82 10.38 25.54
CA TYR A 913 12.39 11.45 26.38
C TYR A 913 11.42 12.58 26.71
N ALA A 914 10.17 12.46 26.27
CA ALA A 914 9.16 13.48 26.45
C ALA A 914 8.89 13.79 27.93
N ARG A 915 8.52 15.04 28.18
CA ARG A 915 8.43 15.59 29.53
C ARG A 915 7.01 15.65 30.04
N ALA A 916 6.81 15.17 31.27
CA ALA A 916 5.57 15.42 32.00
C ALA A 916 5.51 16.86 32.55
N LEU A 917 4.30 17.29 32.92
CA LEU A 917 4.02 18.58 33.55
C LEU A 917 4.72 18.68 34.93
N GLY A 918 5.99 19.08 34.93
CA GLY A 918 6.84 19.08 36.12
C GLY A 918 8.35 19.09 35.82
N GLY A 919 8.73 18.72 34.59
CA GLY A 919 10.13 18.68 34.12
C GLY A 919 10.82 17.32 34.27
N GLU A 920 10.09 16.31 34.77
CA GLU A 920 10.46 14.89 34.75
C GLU A 920 10.33 14.34 33.33
N ARG A 921 11.14 13.34 32.98
CA ARG A 921 11.23 12.69 31.66
C ARG A 921 10.80 11.21 31.75
N PRO A 922 9.51 10.94 32.01
CA PRO A 922 9.01 9.58 31.96
C PRO A 922 8.94 9.01 30.54
N GLY A 923 8.98 9.87 29.51
CA GLY A 923 8.62 9.49 28.15
C GLY A 923 7.09 9.39 27.97
N MET A 924 6.62 9.34 26.73
CA MET A 924 5.21 9.08 26.41
C MET A 924 5.02 8.62 24.96
N ALA A 925 3.78 8.28 24.60
CA ALA A 925 3.37 8.04 23.22
C ALA A 925 2.19 8.94 22.83
N TYR A 926 2.04 9.18 21.52
CA TYR A 926 1.04 10.06 20.94
C TYR A 926 0.22 9.32 19.89
N ILE A 927 -1.07 9.63 19.81
CA ILE A 927 -1.99 9.10 18.79
C ILE A 927 -2.23 10.17 17.74
N PHE A 928 -2.02 9.81 16.47
CA PHE A 928 -2.38 10.60 15.30
C PHE A 928 -3.47 9.86 14.51
N ARG A 929 -4.52 10.57 14.11
CA ARG A 929 -5.67 10.06 13.34
C ARG A 929 -5.79 10.80 12.00
N GLY A 930 -6.67 10.29 11.13
CA GLY A 930 -6.90 10.89 9.81
C GLY A 930 -5.74 10.67 8.84
N LEU A 931 -4.98 9.59 9.01
CA LEU A 931 -3.87 9.22 8.11
C LEU A 931 -4.33 8.28 6.97
N THR A 932 -5.60 8.38 6.62
CA THR A 932 -6.24 7.75 5.47
C THR A 932 -6.72 8.81 4.51
N ASP A 933 -7.08 8.41 3.30
CA ASP A 933 -7.87 9.22 2.36
C ASP A 933 -9.22 8.49 2.17
N CYS A 934 -10.23 8.91 2.93
CA CYS A 934 -11.53 8.25 2.93
C CYS A 934 -12.48 8.79 1.85
N ASN A 935 -12.25 10.02 1.36
CA ASN A 935 -13.04 10.64 0.29
C ASN A 935 -12.44 10.40 -1.11
N ALA A 936 -11.28 9.72 -1.17
CA ALA A 936 -10.53 9.37 -2.38
C ALA A 936 -10.14 10.59 -3.24
N ASN A 937 -9.88 11.73 -2.60
CA ASN A 937 -9.47 12.96 -3.27
C ASN A 937 -7.94 13.06 -3.45
N THR A 938 -7.21 12.02 -3.04
CA THR A 938 -5.74 11.84 -3.01
C THR A 938 -5.01 12.50 -1.84
N GLY A 939 -5.69 13.25 -0.98
CA GLY A 939 -5.14 13.88 0.22
C GLY A 939 -5.49 13.11 1.50
N LEU A 940 -4.60 13.14 2.50
CA LEU A 940 -4.95 12.64 3.82
C LEU A 940 -6.08 13.46 4.44
N ASP A 941 -7.00 12.76 5.07
CA ASP A 941 -8.12 13.29 5.83
C ASP A 941 -7.72 14.40 6.81
N VAL A 942 -6.59 14.22 7.52
CA VAL A 942 -6.05 15.22 8.44
C VAL A 942 -5.63 16.51 7.72
N CYS A 943 -5.10 16.40 6.50
CA CYS A 943 -4.70 17.55 5.71
C CYS A 943 -5.90 18.27 5.11
N ASP A 944 -6.91 17.52 4.65
CA ASP A 944 -8.17 18.09 4.18
C ASP A 944 -8.85 18.95 5.25
N ILE A 945 -8.83 18.50 6.50
CA ILE A 945 -9.36 19.28 7.64
C ILE A 945 -8.54 20.56 7.84
N VAL A 946 -7.21 20.46 7.85
CA VAL A 946 -6.31 21.60 8.06
C VAL A 946 -6.46 22.66 6.95
N ASP A 947 -6.61 22.22 5.71
CA ASP A 947 -6.77 23.08 4.53
C ASP A 947 -8.22 23.59 4.36
N GLY A 948 -9.16 23.06 5.16
CA GLY A 948 -10.58 23.40 5.12
C GLY A 948 -11.29 22.87 3.88
N ILE A 949 -10.77 21.79 3.29
CA ILE A 949 -11.39 21.02 2.21
C ILE A 949 -12.53 20.17 2.78
N SER A 950 -12.33 19.57 3.96
CA SER A 950 -13.35 18.79 4.67
C SER A 950 -13.67 19.38 6.06
N GLU A 951 -14.91 19.19 6.51
CA GLU A 951 -15.35 19.59 7.85
C GLU A 951 -15.16 18.44 8.85
N ASP A 952 -14.72 18.77 10.06
CA ASP A 952 -14.67 17.90 11.25
C ASP A 952 -15.40 18.64 12.38
N ALA A 953 -16.73 18.54 12.40
CA ALA A 953 -17.56 19.29 13.34
C ALA A 953 -17.52 18.72 14.76
N ASP A 954 -17.26 17.42 14.92
CA ASP A 954 -17.16 16.76 16.22
C ASP A 954 -15.74 16.76 16.82
N LEU A 955 -14.74 17.23 16.04
CA LEU A 955 -13.34 17.37 16.41
C LEU A 955 -12.69 16.03 16.77
N ASN A 956 -13.12 14.95 16.13
CA ASN A 956 -12.60 13.61 16.36
C ASN A 956 -11.34 13.29 15.53
N GLY A 957 -10.95 14.21 14.62
CA GLY A 957 -9.80 14.09 13.73
C GLY A 957 -10.06 13.28 12.45
N ILE A 958 -11.33 13.01 12.14
CA ILE A 958 -11.80 12.28 10.96
C ILE A 958 -12.90 13.14 10.31
N PRO A 959 -12.85 13.38 8.99
CA PRO A 959 -13.88 14.11 8.27
C PRO A 959 -15.29 13.57 8.56
N ASP A 960 -16.27 14.47 8.71
CA ASP A 960 -17.66 14.10 8.99
C ASP A 960 -18.23 13.19 7.90
N GLU A 961 -17.80 13.38 6.64
CA GLU A 961 -18.17 12.57 5.48
C GLU A 961 -17.70 11.11 5.57
N CYS A 962 -16.75 10.82 6.45
CA CYS A 962 -16.13 9.51 6.63
C CYS A 962 -16.51 8.80 7.93
N SER A 963 -17.14 9.54 8.85
CA SER A 963 -17.62 9.01 10.14
C SER A 963 -18.90 8.15 10.01
N GLY A 964 -19.36 7.83 8.80
CA GLY A 964 -20.36 6.77 8.54
C GLY A 964 -21.73 6.98 9.20
N GLY A 965 -22.10 8.21 9.54
CA GLY A 965 -23.35 8.51 10.24
C GLY A 965 -24.00 9.80 9.74
N GLU A 966 -25.31 9.75 9.50
CA GLU A 966 -26.20 10.89 9.26
C GLU A 966 -26.23 11.86 10.47
N LEU A 967 -25.10 12.48 10.82
CA LEU A 967 -25.02 13.51 11.85
C LEU A 967 -24.68 14.84 11.17
N GLY A 968 -25.68 15.47 10.58
CA GLY A 968 -25.56 16.80 9.99
C GLY A 968 -26.32 16.96 8.69
N ASP A 969 -26.33 15.94 7.83
CA ASP A 969 -27.06 15.93 6.55
C ASP A 969 -28.54 15.52 6.77
N PHE A 970 -29.34 16.46 7.26
CA PHE A 970 -30.77 16.25 7.47
C PHE A 970 -31.54 16.10 6.14
N ASN A 971 -30.98 16.58 5.03
CA ASN A 971 -31.65 16.64 3.75
C ASN A 971 -31.27 15.48 2.78
N ARG A 972 -30.23 14.71 3.12
CA ARG A 972 -29.68 13.54 2.43
C ARG A 972 -29.13 13.83 1.05
N ASP A 973 -28.51 14.98 0.85
CA ASP A 973 -27.83 15.32 -0.41
C ASP A 973 -26.32 15.08 -0.37
N GLY A 974 -25.79 14.55 0.74
CA GLY A 974 -24.39 14.21 0.92
C GLY A 974 -23.51 15.43 1.22
N LEU A 975 -24.11 16.59 1.48
CA LEU A 975 -23.41 17.81 1.86
C LEU A 975 -24.00 18.32 3.17
N ILE A 976 -23.17 18.56 4.18
CA ILE A 976 -23.60 19.26 5.38
C ILE A 976 -23.59 20.76 5.05
N ASP A 977 -24.76 21.34 4.79
CA ASP A 977 -24.88 22.75 4.44
C ASP A 977 -26.02 23.48 5.18
N LEU A 978 -26.21 24.76 4.88
CA LEU A 978 -27.24 25.58 5.53
C LEU A 978 -28.68 25.06 5.31
N ASN A 979 -28.90 24.17 4.35
CA ASN A 979 -30.20 23.55 4.08
C ASN A 979 -30.55 22.44 5.08
N ASP A 980 -29.58 21.97 5.87
CA ASP A 980 -29.81 20.95 6.91
C ASP A 980 -30.32 21.53 8.24
N LEU A 981 -30.27 22.85 8.41
CA LEU A 981 -30.82 23.50 9.59
C LEU A 981 -32.36 23.54 9.54
N PRO A 982 -33.07 23.00 10.55
CA PRO A 982 -34.53 23.00 10.57
C PRO A 982 -35.04 24.43 10.85
N GLY A 983 -35.33 25.20 9.79
CA GLY A 983 -35.96 26.51 9.94
C GLY A 983 -35.91 27.48 8.76
N PHE A 984 -35.16 27.21 7.69
CA PHE A 984 -34.92 28.20 6.63
C PHE A 984 -36.03 28.36 5.57
N ALA A 985 -37.16 27.64 5.70
CA ALA A 985 -38.20 27.61 4.68
C ALA A 985 -39.12 28.85 4.57
N ASP A 986 -38.82 30.01 5.19
CA ASP A 986 -39.76 31.16 5.20
C ASP A 986 -39.15 32.54 4.85
N CYS A 987 -37.96 32.60 4.24
CA CYS A 987 -37.37 33.89 3.81
C CYS A 987 -37.35 34.17 2.30
N ALA A 988 -37.93 33.30 1.46
CA ALA A 988 -37.89 33.46 0.02
C ALA A 988 -39.23 33.89 -0.60
N THR A 989 -39.77 35.07 -0.24
CA THR A 989 -40.67 35.81 -1.16
C THR A 989 -40.59 37.35 -0.98
N ASP A 990 -39.78 38.02 -1.81
CA ASP A 990 -40.18 39.29 -2.44
C ASP A 990 -39.43 39.46 -3.79
N PRO A 991 -40.12 39.70 -4.93
CA PRO A 991 -39.49 39.76 -6.25
C PRO A 991 -39.17 41.20 -6.64
N GLY A 992 -37.89 41.53 -6.86
CA GLY A 992 -37.53 42.88 -7.29
C GLY A 992 -36.05 43.19 -7.57
N ASN A 993 -35.48 42.60 -8.63
CA ASN A 993 -34.67 43.27 -9.66
C ASN A 993 -33.36 44.03 -9.27
N THR A 994 -32.19 43.39 -9.44
CA THR A 994 -31.02 43.72 -10.31
C THR A 994 -29.65 43.33 -9.69
N PRO A 995 -28.65 42.92 -10.50
CA PRO A 995 -27.46 42.19 -10.03
C PRO A 995 -26.25 43.11 -9.80
N HIS A 996 -25.47 42.90 -8.72
CA HIS A 996 -24.07 43.30 -8.56
C HIS A 996 -23.40 42.59 -7.36
N PRO A 997 -22.05 42.55 -7.28
CA PRO A 997 -21.27 41.34 -6.96
C PRO A 997 -20.98 41.13 -5.47
N VAL A 998 -20.56 39.88 -5.21
CA VAL A 998 -20.03 39.30 -3.97
C VAL A 998 -19.08 40.23 -3.24
N GLN A 999 -19.49 40.70 -2.05
CA GLN A 999 -18.68 40.87 -0.82
C GLN A 999 -19.47 41.74 0.18
N ALA A 1000 -19.47 41.33 1.44
CA ALA A 1000 -20.05 41.99 2.62
C ALA A 1000 -21.58 41.87 2.82
N THR A 1001 -22.02 40.74 3.36
CA THR A 1001 -23.18 40.70 4.31
C THR A 1001 -23.00 39.56 5.32
N VAL A 1002 -21.98 39.64 6.18
CA VAL A 1002 -21.87 38.81 7.41
C VAL A 1002 -21.86 39.75 8.60
N VAL A 1003 -22.94 40.53 8.80
CA VAL A 1003 -23.23 41.19 10.08
C VAL A 1003 -24.73 41.46 10.10
N ARG A 1004 -25.52 40.52 10.64
CA ARG A 1004 -26.85 40.67 11.29
C ARG A 1004 -27.62 39.36 11.19
N CYS A 1005 -27.25 38.38 12.01
CA CYS A 1005 -28.13 37.29 12.45
C CYS A 1005 -27.50 36.47 13.60
N LEU A 1006 -26.74 37.12 14.49
CA LEU A 1006 -26.27 36.52 15.74
C LEU A 1006 -26.89 37.29 16.90
N GLU A 1007 -28.16 37.03 17.18
CA GLU A 1007 -28.78 37.30 18.48
C GLU A 1007 -29.85 36.23 18.69
N THR A 1008 -29.49 35.11 19.34
CA THR A 1008 -30.32 34.30 20.28
C THR A 1008 -29.80 32.88 20.42
N PHE A 1009 -28.74 32.66 21.20
CA PHE A 1009 -28.59 31.44 21.99
C PHE A 1009 -27.94 31.79 23.33
N ASP A 1010 -28.68 31.54 24.40
CA ASP A 1010 -28.37 31.72 25.81
C ASP A 1010 -27.95 30.35 26.36
N PHE A 1011 -26.74 30.24 26.90
CA PHE A 1011 -26.08 28.95 27.21
C PHE A 1011 -26.04 28.60 28.71
N ASP A 1012 -26.71 29.33 29.61
CA ASP A 1012 -26.74 28.95 31.04
C ASP A 1012 -28.13 28.89 31.71
N ARG A 1013 -29.22 29.13 30.97
CA ARG A 1013 -30.62 29.00 31.44
C ARG A 1013 -30.95 29.78 32.72
N ASP A 1014 -30.50 31.02 32.85
CA ASP A 1014 -31.23 31.99 33.68
C ASP A 1014 -32.03 32.98 32.81
N THR A 1015 -32.63 34.03 33.40
CA THR A 1015 -33.66 34.84 32.71
C THR A 1015 -33.38 36.34 32.75
N ASP A 1016 -32.13 36.78 32.92
CA ASP A 1016 -31.77 38.18 32.76
C ASP A 1016 -30.39 38.41 32.11
N VAL A 1017 -30.41 39.19 31.02
CA VAL A 1017 -29.21 39.67 30.31
C VAL A 1017 -28.64 40.88 31.05
N ASP A 1018 -27.48 40.71 31.70
CA ASP A 1018 -26.76 41.79 32.36
C ASP A 1018 -25.41 42.11 31.66
N LEU A 1019 -25.10 43.41 31.65
CA LEU A 1019 -24.05 44.08 30.87
C LEU A 1019 -22.62 43.87 31.42
N HIS A 1020 -22.22 42.64 31.76
CA HIS A 1020 -20.88 42.33 32.31
C HIS A 1020 -20.01 41.38 31.46
N ASP A 1021 -20.52 40.78 30.37
CA ASP A 1021 -19.74 39.80 29.59
C ASP A 1021 -18.90 40.42 28.45
N TYR A 1022 -18.79 41.74 28.38
CA TYR A 1022 -18.21 42.42 27.21
C TYR A 1022 -16.73 42.82 27.33
N LEU A 1023 -15.94 42.31 28.27
CA LEU A 1023 -14.53 42.72 28.40
C LEU A 1023 -13.58 41.62 28.86
N ALA A 1024 -13.15 40.76 27.94
CA ALA A 1024 -11.79 40.17 27.94
C ALA A 1024 -11.43 39.50 26.61
N PHE A 1025 -11.41 40.25 25.50
CA PHE A 1025 -10.68 39.83 24.30
C PHE A 1025 -10.04 41.06 23.65
N GLU A 1026 -8.88 41.45 24.19
CA GLU A 1026 -7.83 42.21 23.49
C GLU A 1026 -6.68 42.46 24.48
N ALA A 1027 -5.65 41.62 24.45
CA ALA A 1027 -4.24 42.00 24.63
C ALA A 1027 -3.29 40.79 24.51
N GLY A 1028 -2.74 40.60 23.32
CA GLY A 1028 -1.28 40.63 23.13
C GLY A 1028 -0.46 39.39 23.48
N PHE A 1029 0.06 38.76 22.43
CA PHE A 1029 1.43 38.25 22.35
C PHE A 1029 2.42 39.02 23.24
N THR A 1030 3.09 38.32 24.16
CA THR A 1030 4.54 38.32 24.45
C THR A 1030 4.80 37.67 25.82
N ARG A 1031 5.25 36.42 25.86
CA ARG A 1031 6.67 36.05 25.96
C ARG A 1031 6.86 34.54 25.98
#